data_AF-A0A8J4DAE2-F1
#
_entry.id   AF-A0A8J4DAE2-F1
#
_cell.length_a   1.000
_cell.length_b   1.000
_cell.length_c   1.000
_cell.angle_alpha   90.00
_cell.angle_beta   90.00
_cell.angle_gamma   90.00
#
_symmetry.space_group_name_H-M   'P 1'
#
loop_
_entity.id
_entity.type
_entity.pdbx_description
1 polymer ?
#
loop_
_entity_poly.entity_id
_entity_poly.type
_entity_poly.pdbx_seq_one_letter_code
_entity_poly.pdbx_strand_id
1 'polypeptide(L)'
;MNENLKFTVIKLMFDFTQLFALVVNPAHGWAVDSTSVYWQVLTFSRWNYIVTNLLGYKAYVAILYTMTGMLCCALALCMWIAYAYKNRSFAYTWPIYVLRLYATIHFGLFDIATLTLIQVSYDCQFLGSGKSNRGHMYTFPDKVCYKPPHIIPFVVGLTTQVVFVIAAVIFFTGEFEVNPISRRFTCCAHSHVEVRAFLLKVTMTVVYVIIGWLQVQTAIQAFLCLALTWVFFKNMPYMFAVINHIRVGSYLAVTWTAVLAVAIMFKPKDPDQVPIYEKRITNVMLYGLAPIGLLGFGASFLRLYTWSQFVRKRFKEAPSGSKVKDIYRFKDPIEVEIISRVARYWIDDEVLDLDRVKEAEAIIKAGLVLFPTRAFMIMLYSNFLWDVLDNPQAGYSQLQAAKKANPNYMERFAIYRREQEHLARTAQTKGNGESTLDLVSYVEFQRNYRLAMRAHREALVATRNFWQYLLQQHITFTHLSKSLKAIESAIVKADKVYRTVLERYPYSAKMIKGYARFLEGVKNDPWRASKFYTEAEKLEAEREEEAAALELEGLDGDDSRLLNKVDERVNAVIIINSRGQIQMANKLAYAMFGYNKGELEGKNVAMLMPLPFSQRHNGYIKRHITTGRETVMNRVTDLVALHKDRYVFPFRLAVSKVSGAGDDSLFMGVIMGVEPPTDTANVYILSGGSVAAVDQAFVDWFGHTVEDYLGHPVHTLAVDPVPFKRLVEEVTRHDQPNDEGVCPVFLGAKHVLIKHKYTDPVDVSLRLKATGLGTETIYRVEMRRNQPPVELVLTNRKGRIAFITSPLARALGHTPRSLRKVDIGELLPQPFGAMHAAWIREAAESKPSPHSCRSGVTMVLGPTPKTQQTVRLSIKSTDESGEQQHVVKVSPSTLAEGLDERRLRLTIDTSGTVTDVGQSPNSLFGFKPSALLGRSLADCVDVLHAAARSASAAAGLAPGSTGP
;
A
#
# COMPACT_ATOMS: atom_id res chain seq x y z
N MET A 1 -18.38 -13.51 7.63
CA MET A 1 -19.73 -13.48 8.26
C MET A 1 -20.08 -14.80 8.94
N ASN A 2 -19.86 -15.96 8.29
CA ASN A 2 -20.24 -17.28 8.84
C ASN A 2 -19.55 -17.69 10.16
N GLU A 3 -18.27 -17.32 10.38
CA GLU A 3 -17.59 -17.67 11.65
C GLU A 3 -18.12 -16.90 12.86
N ASN A 4 -18.40 -15.60 12.69
CA ASN A 4 -18.97 -14.77 13.76
C ASN A 4 -20.38 -15.21 14.15
N LEU A 5 -21.18 -15.69 13.19
CA LEU A 5 -22.52 -16.23 13.47
C LEU A 5 -22.43 -17.51 14.29
N LYS A 6 -21.57 -18.46 13.89
CA LYS A 6 -21.34 -19.71 14.64
C LYS A 6 -20.97 -19.45 16.09
N PHE A 7 -19.99 -18.58 16.33
CA PHE A 7 -19.59 -18.23 17.69
C PHE A 7 -20.72 -17.60 18.51
N THR A 8 -21.53 -16.73 17.90
CA THR A 8 -22.65 -16.07 18.59
C THR A 8 -23.74 -17.08 18.98
N VAL A 9 -24.08 -18.01 18.09
CA VAL A 9 -25.04 -19.08 18.38
C VAL A 9 -24.55 -19.95 19.52
N ILE A 10 -23.27 -20.34 19.51
CA ILE A 10 -22.64 -21.10 20.59
C ILE A 10 -22.70 -20.33 21.92
N LYS A 11 -22.39 -19.02 21.91
CA LYS A 11 -22.47 -18.16 23.11
C LYS A 11 -23.89 -18.11 23.68
N LEU A 12 -24.90 -17.89 22.84
CA LEU A 12 -26.31 -17.85 23.26
C LEU A 12 -26.79 -19.19 23.83
N MET A 13 -26.36 -20.30 23.22
CA MET A 13 -26.68 -21.64 23.68
C MET A 13 -26.05 -21.92 25.06
N PHE A 14 -24.78 -21.59 25.27
CA PHE A 14 -24.11 -21.78 26.55
C PHE A 14 -24.67 -20.88 27.65
N ASP A 15 -25.05 -19.64 27.33
CA ASP A 15 -25.68 -18.72 28.28
C ASP A 15 -27.04 -19.26 28.77
N PHE A 16 -27.88 -19.73 27.84
CA PHE A 16 -29.16 -20.36 28.17
C PHE A 16 -28.98 -21.65 28.99
N THR A 17 -28.13 -22.56 28.53
CA THR A 17 -27.95 -23.87 29.18
C THR A 17 -27.37 -23.76 30.58
N GLN A 18 -26.41 -22.86 30.81
CA GLN A 18 -25.85 -22.63 32.16
C GLN A 18 -26.88 -22.04 33.14
N LEU A 19 -27.65 -21.05 32.71
CA LEU A 19 -28.72 -20.47 33.53
C LEU A 19 -29.83 -21.47 33.81
N PHE A 20 -30.24 -22.23 32.79
CA PHE A 20 -31.23 -23.29 32.93
C PHE A 20 -30.75 -24.38 33.90
N ALA A 21 -29.50 -24.84 33.79
CA ALA A 21 -28.92 -25.85 34.67
C ALA A 21 -28.74 -25.36 36.12
N LEU A 22 -28.59 -24.05 36.35
CA LEU A 22 -28.55 -23.46 37.70
C LEU A 22 -29.92 -23.56 38.40
N VAL A 23 -31.01 -23.38 37.65
CA VAL A 23 -32.39 -23.43 38.17
C VAL A 23 -32.92 -24.85 38.25
N VAL A 24 -32.67 -25.68 37.22
CA VAL A 24 -33.15 -27.07 37.16
C VAL A 24 -32.12 -27.98 37.81
N ASN A 25 -32.23 -28.13 39.13
CA ASN A 25 -31.39 -29.04 39.91
C ASN A 25 -32.25 -30.19 40.47
N PRO A 26 -31.92 -31.48 40.20
CA PRO A 26 -32.71 -32.64 40.63
C PRO A 26 -33.05 -32.68 42.12
N ALA A 27 -32.21 -32.08 42.97
CA ALA A 27 -32.47 -31.92 44.40
C ALA A 27 -33.75 -31.13 44.74
N HIS A 28 -34.30 -30.36 43.78
CA HIS A 28 -35.57 -29.62 43.92
C HIS A 28 -36.81 -30.47 43.62
N GLY A 29 -36.67 -31.78 43.35
CA GLY A 29 -37.80 -32.66 43.04
C GLY A 29 -38.21 -32.66 41.57
N TRP A 30 -37.35 -32.20 40.66
CA TRP A 30 -37.61 -32.31 39.22
C TRP A 30 -37.54 -33.77 38.78
N ALA A 31 -38.63 -34.29 38.20
CA ALA A 31 -38.74 -35.66 37.72
C ALA A 31 -38.07 -35.84 36.35
N VAL A 32 -36.76 -35.60 36.29
CA VAL A 32 -35.96 -35.69 35.07
C VAL A 32 -35.15 -36.98 35.07
N ASP A 33 -35.18 -37.71 33.96
CA ASP A 33 -34.33 -38.89 33.78
C ASP A 33 -32.86 -38.47 33.65
N SER A 34 -32.12 -38.65 34.75
CA SER A 34 -30.70 -38.33 34.84
C SER A 34 -29.80 -39.17 33.92
N THR A 35 -30.30 -40.29 33.41
CA THR A 35 -29.56 -41.20 32.51
C THR A 35 -29.73 -40.85 31.03
N SER A 36 -30.70 -39.98 30.71
CA SER A 36 -30.97 -39.54 29.35
C SER A 36 -29.79 -38.77 28.75
N VAL A 37 -29.48 -39.07 27.48
CA VAL A 37 -28.44 -38.37 26.70
C VAL A 37 -28.69 -36.85 26.67
N TYR A 38 -29.96 -36.42 26.58
CA TYR A 38 -30.31 -35.00 26.57
C TYR A 38 -29.94 -34.31 27.88
N TRP A 39 -30.16 -34.98 29.01
CA TRP A 39 -29.80 -34.45 30.33
C TRP A 39 -28.28 -34.40 30.51
N GLN A 40 -27.55 -35.41 30.03
CA GLN A 40 -26.08 -35.42 30.05
C GLN A 40 -25.48 -34.28 29.22
N VAL A 41 -26.07 -33.97 28.05
CA VAL A 41 -25.65 -32.83 27.21
C VAL A 41 -25.98 -31.48 27.88
N LEU A 42 -27.16 -31.34 28.49
CA LEU A 42 -27.54 -30.13 29.23
C LEU A 42 -26.65 -29.88 30.45
N THR A 43 -26.30 -30.94 31.17
CA THR A 43 -25.45 -30.89 32.37
C THR A 43 -23.95 -30.87 32.08
N PHE A 44 -23.51 -31.04 30.83
CA PHE A 44 -22.12 -30.83 30.41
C PHE A 44 -21.61 -29.43 30.79
N SER A 45 -22.50 -28.43 30.75
CA SER A 45 -22.19 -27.06 31.17
C SER A 45 -21.98 -26.89 32.68
N ARG A 46 -22.40 -27.87 33.49
CA ARG A 46 -22.29 -27.88 34.95
C ARG A 46 -21.04 -28.63 35.39
N TRP A 47 -19.87 -28.02 35.17
CA TRP A 47 -18.55 -28.61 35.45
C TRP A 47 -18.40 -29.11 36.89
N ASN A 48 -19.04 -28.45 37.84
CA ASN A 48 -19.08 -28.88 39.24
C ASN A 48 -19.49 -30.36 39.37
N TYR A 49 -20.58 -30.79 38.73
CA TYR A 49 -21.06 -32.17 38.81
C TYR A 49 -20.03 -33.20 38.28
N ILE A 50 -19.35 -32.87 37.17
CA ILE A 50 -18.31 -33.73 36.58
C ILE A 50 -17.13 -33.83 37.56
N VAL A 51 -16.66 -32.71 38.08
CA VAL A 51 -15.47 -32.65 38.93
C VAL A 51 -15.71 -33.35 40.27
N THR A 52 -16.89 -33.19 40.85
CA THR A 52 -17.17 -33.71 42.19
C THR A 52 -17.51 -35.19 42.18
N ASN A 53 -18.24 -35.66 41.18
CA ASN A 53 -18.74 -37.04 41.14
C ASN A 53 -17.80 -38.01 40.40
N LEU A 54 -16.98 -37.54 39.44
CA LEU A 54 -16.03 -38.41 38.74
C LEU A 54 -14.59 -38.32 39.25
N LEU A 55 -14.12 -37.14 39.70
CA LEU A 55 -12.69 -36.90 39.95
C LEU A 55 -12.31 -36.78 41.44
N GLY A 56 -13.30 -36.49 42.31
CA GLY A 56 -13.13 -36.44 43.76
C GLY A 56 -12.40 -35.20 44.31
N TYR A 57 -12.29 -35.11 45.64
CA TYR A 57 -11.83 -33.90 46.36
C TYR A 57 -10.40 -33.44 45.98
N LYS A 58 -9.44 -34.37 45.82
CA LYS A 58 -8.05 -33.99 45.48
C LYS A 58 -7.96 -33.36 44.09
N ALA A 59 -8.67 -33.91 43.12
CA ALA A 59 -8.70 -33.37 41.76
C ALA A 59 -9.41 -32.01 41.72
N TYR A 60 -10.51 -31.85 42.48
CA TYR A 60 -11.16 -30.56 42.66
C TYR A 60 -10.19 -29.47 43.16
N VAL A 61 -9.45 -29.75 44.24
CA VAL A 61 -8.48 -28.80 44.80
C VAL A 61 -7.40 -28.45 43.78
N ALA A 62 -6.90 -29.42 43.00
CA ALA A 62 -5.95 -29.15 41.92
C ALA A 62 -6.54 -28.20 40.86
N ILE A 63 -7.80 -28.41 40.45
CA ILE A 63 -8.50 -27.55 39.49
C ILE A 63 -8.70 -26.13 40.04
N LEU A 64 -9.05 -25.99 41.32
CA LEU A 64 -9.18 -24.68 41.96
C LEU A 64 -7.85 -23.89 41.91
N TYR A 65 -6.74 -24.55 42.21
CA TYR A 65 -5.41 -23.92 42.15
C TYR A 65 -4.98 -23.61 40.72
N THR A 66 -5.28 -24.46 39.74
CA THR A 66 -4.96 -24.15 38.34
C THR A 66 -5.77 -22.96 37.84
N MET A 67 -7.06 -22.87 38.17
CA MET A 67 -7.90 -21.71 37.84
C MET A 67 -7.41 -20.42 38.50
N THR A 68 -7.02 -20.51 39.77
CA THR A 68 -6.43 -19.39 40.50
C THR A 68 -5.10 -18.96 39.86
N GLY A 69 -4.24 -19.91 39.52
CA GLY A 69 -2.98 -19.65 38.82
C GLY A 69 -3.20 -19.01 37.44
N MET A 70 -4.16 -19.50 36.66
CA MET A 70 -4.52 -18.91 35.37
C MET A 70 -5.02 -17.47 35.51
N LEU A 71 -5.86 -17.18 36.53
CA LEU A 71 -6.32 -15.82 36.82
C LEU A 71 -5.15 -14.90 37.22
N CYS A 72 -4.26 -15.35 38.10
CA CYS A 72 -3.06 -14.60 38.49
C CYS A 72 -2.14 -14.32 37.28
N CYS A 73 -1.92 -15.32 36.42
CA CYS A 73 -1.18 -15.14 35.18
C CYS A 73 -1.86 -14.13 34.25
N ALA A 74 -3.18 -14.20 34.08
CA ALA A 74 -3.93 -13.23 33.28
C ALA A 74 -3.77 -11.80 33.81
N LEU A 75 -3.83 -11.60 35.13
CA LEU A 75 -3.60 -10.29 35.76
C LEU A 75 -2.15 -9.80 35.62
N ALA A 76 -1.17 -10.70 35.75
CA ALA A 76 0.23 -10.36 35.52
C ALA A 76 0.48 -9.95 34.06
N LEU A 77 -0.14 -10.65 33.10
CA LEU A 77 -0.09 -10.27 31.69
C LEU A 77 -0.77 -8.91 31.45
N CYS A 78 -1.90 -8.61 32.12
CA CYS A 78 -2.51 -7.27 32.06
C CYS A 78 -1.56 -6.17 32.55
N MET A 79 -0.87 -6.38 33.68
CA MET A 79 0.10 -5.42 34.20
C MET A 79 1.30 -5.25 33.28
N TRP A 80 1.79 -6.36 32.70
CA TRP A 80 2.86 -6.32 31.70
C TRP A 80 2.44 -5.57 30.43
N ILE A 81 1.23 -5.82 29.92
CA ILE A 81 0.68 -5.09 28.77
C ILE A 81 0.59 -3.60 29.10
N ALA A 82 0.06 -3.23 30.27
CA ALA A 82 -0.01 -1.84 30.70
C ALA A 82 1.38 -1.18 30.79
N TYR A 83 2.37 -1.89 31.32
CA TYR A 83 3.77 -1.45 31.36
C TYR A 83 4.37 -1.27 29.94
N ALA A 84 4.12 -2.23 29.04
CA ALA A 84 4.57 -2.16 27.65
C ALA A 84 3.96 -0.97 26.90
N TYR A 85 2.65 -0.71 27.08
CA TYR A 85 1.98 0.47 26.53
C TYR A 85 2.56 1.77 27.08
N LYS A 86 2.86 1.82 28.38
CA LYS A 86 3.48 3.00 29.02
C LYS A 86 4.87 3.30 28.42
N ASN A 87 5.66 2.26 28.16
CA ASN A 87 7.03 2.39 27.66
C ASN A 87 7.14 2.39 26.13
N ARG A 88 6.01 2.35 25.39
CA ARG A 88 5.94 2.30 23.91
C ARG A 88 6.82 1.20 23.28
N SER A 89 7.06 0.11 23.99
CA SER A 89 7.91 -1.00 23.54
C SER A 89 7.10 -2.29 23.53
N PHE A 90 6.90 -2.86 22.33
CA PHE A 90 6.18 -4.12 22.15
C PHE A 90 7.13 -5.18 21.63
N ALA A 91 7.81 -5.87 22.55
CA ALA A 91 8.66 -7.00 22.17
C ALA A 91 7.83 -8.15 21.57
N TYR A 92 6.61 -8.38 22.05
CA TYR A 92 5.75 -9.50 21.65
C TYR A 92 4.25 -9.17 21.71
N THR A 93 3.44 -9.75 20.82
CA THR A 93 1.98 -9.57 20.75
C THR A 93 1.17 -10.75 21.27
N TRP A 94 1.77 -11.94 21.44
CA TRP A 94 1.10 -13.15 21.94
C TRP A 94 0.38 -12.96 23.30
N PRO A 95 0.87 -12.15 24.26
CA PRO A 95 0.18 -11.95 25.55
C PRO A 95 -1.25 -11.42 25.41
N ILE A 96 -1.50 -10.59 24.40
CA ILE A 96 -2.81 -10.02 24.12
C ILE A 96 -3.77 -11.13 23.64
N TYR A 97 -3.29 -12.04 22.80
CA TYR A 97 -4.09 -13.16 22.31
C TYR A 97 -4.45 -14.14 23.43
N VAL A 98 -3.49 -14.47 24.30
CA VAL A 98 -3.73 -15.35 25.46
C VAL A 98 -4.74 -14.72 26.42
N LEU A 99 -4.60 -13.42 26.72
CA LEU A 99 -5.55 -12.72 27.59
C LEU A 99 -6.97 -12.70 26.98
N ARG A 100 -7.09 -12.44 25.68
CA ARG A 100 -8.38 -12.48 24.98
C ARG A 100 -8.98 -13.87 24.99
N LEU A 101 -8.18 -14.92 24.80
CA LEU A 101 -8.64 -16.31 24.84
C LEU A 101 -9.17 -16.65 26.24
N TYR A 102 -8.41 -16.34 27.28
CA TYR A 102 -8.82 -16.54 28.68
C TYR A 102 -10.14 -15.83 28.98
N ALA A 103 -10.23 -14.54 28.66
CA ALA A 103 -11.42 -13.75 28.92
C ALA A 103 -12.65 -14.24 28.13
N THR A 104 -12.47 -14.60 26.85
CA THR A 104 -13.57 -15.13 26.01
C THR A 104 -14.12 -16.44 26.58
N ILE A 105 -13.24 -17.32 27.06
CA ILE A 105 -13.64 -18.62 27.63
C ILE A 105 -14.27 -18.44 29.01
N HIS A 106 -13.56 -17.82 29.96
CA HIS A 106 -13.96 -17.81 31.37
C HIS A 106 -14.96 -16.70 31.73
N PHE A 107 -14.84 -15.51 31.14
CA PHE A 107 -15.79 -14.42 31.36
C PHE A 107 -16.92 -14.45 30.34
N GLY A 108 -16.65 -14.81 29.09
CA GLY A 108 -17.62 -14.70 28.00
C GLY A 108 -18.52 -15.92 27.81
N LEU A 109 -17.95 -17.12 27.83
CA LEU A 109 -18.64 -18.36 27.43
C LEU A 109 -19.07 -19.22 28.63
N PHE A 110 -18.21 -19.35 29.63
CA PHE A 110 -18.39 -20.23 30.80
C PHE A 110 -18.35 -19.43 32.12
N ASP A 111 -19.02 -18.27 32.16
CA ASP A 111 -19.06 -17.40 33.34
C ASP A 111 -19.65 -18.11 34.56
N ILE A 112 -20.85 -18.66 34.43
CA ILE A 112 -21.55 -19.37 35.51
C ILE A 112 -20.82 -20.66 35.89
N ALA A 113 -20.35 -21.44 34.91
CA ALA A 113 -19.59 -22.66 35.18
C ALA A 113 -18.28 -22.37 35.95
N THR A 114 -17.58 -21.30 35.60
CA THR A 114 -16.36 -20.85 36.30
C THR A 114 -16.69 -20.38 37.72
N LEU A 115 -17.72 -19.55 37.89
CA LEU A 115 -18.17 -19.06 39.21
C LEU A 115 -18.57 -20.22 40.13
N THR A 116 -19.39 -21.14 39.64
CA THR A 116 -19.88 -22.27 40.44
C THR A 116 -18.79 -23.26 40.81
N LEU A 117 -17.76 -23.44 39.97
CA LEU A 117 -16.62 -24.30 40.28
C LEU A 117 -15.71 -23.70 41.37
N ILE A 118 -15.50 -22.37 41.36
CA ILE A 118 -14.79 -21.68 42.44
C ILE A 118 -15.60 -21.78 43.74
N GLN A 119 -16.92 -21.61 43.66
CA GLN A 119 -17.85 -21.64 44.80
C GLN A 119 -17.89 -22.95 45.58
N VAL A 120 -17.55 -24.09 44.96
CA VAL A 120 -17.48 -25.40 45.65
C VAL A 120 -16.55 -25.34 46.87
N SER A 121 -15.56 -24.46 46.88
CA SER A 121 -14.61 -24.32 48.01
C SER A 121 -15.23 -23.72 49.27
N TYR A 122 -16.43 -23.14 49.18
CA TYR A 122 -17.10 -22.51 50.32
C TYR A 122 -18.59 -22.83 50.38
N ASP A 123 -19.00 -23.96 49.81
CA ASP A 123 -20.38 -24.50 49.80
C ASP A 123 -20.80 -25.11 51.15
N CYS A 124 -20.42 -24.44 52.23
CA CYS A 124 -20.54 -24.93 53.59
C CYS A 124 -21.97 -24.80 54.10
N GLN A 125 -22.46 -25.84 54.77
CA GLN A 125 -23.80 -25.86 55.36
C GLN A 125 -23.86 -25.03 56.66
N PHE A 126 -23.73 -23.70 56.57
CA PHE A 126 -23.81 -22.80 57.73
C PHE A 126 -25.26 -22.57 58.20
N LEU A 127 -26.19 -22.45 57.25
CA LEU A 127 -27.61 -22.13 57.49
C LEU A 127 -28.54 -23.36 57.41
N GLY A 128 -27.97 -24.57 57.46
CA GLY A 128 -28.70 -25.84 57.31
C GLY A 128 -29.59 -26.22 58.50
N SER A 129 -30.68 -26.95 58.21
CA SER A 129 -31.70 -27.41 59.15
C SER A 129 -31.19 -28.49 60.14
N GLY A 130 -30.24 -29.35 59.75
CA GLY A 130 -29.70 -30.40 60.60
C GLY A 130 -28.56 -29.95 61.52
N LYS A 131 -28.63 -30.27 62.83
CA LYS A 131 -27.58 -29.94 63.82
C LYS A 131 -26.26 -30.71 63.60
N SER A 132 -26.29 -31.90 63.00
CA SER A 132 -25.11 -32.80 62.89
C SER A 132 -24.12 -32.44 61.77
N ASN A 133 -24.53 -31.71 60.74
CA ASN A 133 -23.70 -31.43 59.55
C ASN A 133 -23.33 -29.95 59.40
N ARG A 134 -23.53 -29.13 60.45
CA ARG A 134 -23.24 -27.69 60.39
C ARG A 134 -21.75 -27.45 60.17
N GLY A 135 -21.44 -26.73 59.09
CA GLY A 135 -20.06 -26.38 58.73
C GLY A 135 -19.26 -27.46 58.02
N HIS A 136 -19.90 -28.57 57.63
CA HIS A 136 -19.38 -29.47 56.60
C HIS A 136 -19.72 -28.93 55.21
N MET A 137 -18.90 -29.29 54.22
CA MET A 137 -19.18 -28.97 52.82
C MET A 137 -20.43 -29.71 52.34
N TYR A 138 -21.25 -29.08 51.50
CA TYR A 138 -22.41 -29.73 50.90
C TYR A 138 -21.98 -30.80 49.89
N THR A 139 -20.99 -30.49 49.06
CA THR A 139 -20.50 -31.37 48.00
C THR A 139 -19.61 -32.51 48.52
N PHE A 140 -18.80 -32.27 49.55
CA PHE A 140 -17.91 -33.26 50.15
C PHE A 140 -18.18 -33.38 51.66
N PRO A 141 -19.21 -34.14 52.07
CA PRO A 141 -19.66 -34.19 53.47
C PRO A 141 -18.57 -34.58 54.47
N ASP A 142 -17.56 -35.34 54.06
CA ASP A 142 -16.45 -35.78 54.91
C ASP A 142 -15.46 -34.64 55.28
N LYS A 143 -15.64 -33.44 54.73
CA LYS A 143 -14.73 -32.31 54.90
C LYS A 143 -15.41 -31.18 55.69
N VAL A 144 -14.73 -30.70 56.72
CA VAL A 144 -15.16 -29.57 57.55
C VAL A 144 -14.53 -28.30 57.01
N CYS A 145 -15.34 -27.26 56.81
CA CYS A 145 -14.90 -26.06 56.13
C CYS A 145 -13.83 -25.25 56.87
N TYR A 146 -13.93 -25.21 58.20
CA TYR A 146 -13.05 -24.42 59.06
C TYR A 146 -11.89 -25.21 59.67
N LYS A 147 -11.67 -26.46 59.25
CA LYS A 147 -10.55 -27.30 59.74
C LYS A 147 -9.60 -27.67 58.59
N PRO A 148 -8.30 -27.89 58.88
CA PRO A 148 -7.39 -28.46 57.90
C PRO A 148 -7.85 -29.86 57.47
N PRO A 149 -7.71 -30.24 56.19
CA PRO A 149 -6.95 -29.55 55.13
C PRO A 149 -7.77 -28.54 54.28
N HIS A 150 -9.06 -28.32 54.54
CA HIS A 150 -9.93 -27.55 53.64
C HIS A 150 -9.94 -26.03 53.87
N ILE A 151 -9.57 -25.57 55.08
CA ILE A 151 -9.53 -24.12 55.39
C ILE A 151 -8.69 -23.31 54.39
N ILE A 152 -7.61 -23.89 53.83
CA ILE A 152 -6.77 -23.21 52.84
C ILE A 152 -7.52 -23.08 51.49
N PRO A 153 -8.01 -24.18 50.85
CA PRO A 153 -8.90 -24.08 49.69
C PRO A 153 -10.08 -23.14 49.87
N PHE A 154 -10.70 -23.10 51.05
CA PHE A 154 -11.80 -22.19 51.37
C PHE A 154 -11.40 -20.71 51.22
N VAL A 155 -10.29 -20.30 51.85
CA VAL A 155 -9.78 -18.92 51.75
C VAL A 155 -9.34 -18.60 50.33
N VAL A 156 -8.65 -19.53 49.67
CA VAL A 156 -8.23 -19.37 48.27
C VAL A 156 -9.44 -19.17 47.36
N GLY A 157 -10.47 -19.99 47.45
CA GLY A 157 -11.63 -19.84 46.59
C GLY A 157 -12.43 -18.56 46.85
N LEU A 158 -12.56 -18.12 48.11
CA LEU A 158 -13.20 -16.84 48.42
C LEU A 158 -12.44 -15.65 47.82
N THR A 159 -11.10 -15.64 47.97
CA THR A 159 -10.25 -14.59 47.40
C THR A 159 -10.27 -14.63 45.87
N THR A 160 -10.14 -15.81 45.27
CA THR A 160 -10.23 -16.01 43.82
C THR A 160 -11.58 -15.55 43.28
N GLN A 161 -12.69 -15.82 43.98
CA GLN A 161 -14.02 -15.36 43.57
C GLN A 161 -14.09 -13.83 43.49
N VAL A 162 -13.62 -13.13 44.53
CA VAL A 162 -13.65 -11.66 44.57
C VAL A 162 -12.81 -11.08 43.42
N VAL A 163 -11.60 -11.59 43.23
CA VAL A 163 -10.70 -11.15 42.16
C VAL A 163 -11.29 -11.46 40.78
N PHE A 164 -11.89 -12.64 40.60
CA PHE A 164 -12.54 -13.04 39.35
C PHE A 164 -13.71 -12.13 38.99
N VAL A 165 -14.58 -11.80 39.95
CA VAL A 165 -15.72 -10.90 39.73
C VAL A 165 -15.24 -9.49 39.36
N ILE A 166 -14.21 -8.97 40.04
CA ILE A 166 -13.64 -7.65 39.70
C ILE A 166 -13.05 -7.66 38.29
N ALA A 167 -12.26 -8.69 37.96
CA ALA A 167 -11.65 -8.83 36.63
C ALA A 167 -12.70 -8.97 35.52
N ALA A 168 -13.75 -9.77 35.75
CA ALA A 168 -14.85 -9.95 34.81
C ALA A 168 -15.66 -8.67 34.62
N VAL A 169 -15.95 -7.91 35.69
CA VAL A 169 -16.61 -6.60 35.58
C VAL A 169 -15.75 -5.66 34.72
N ILE A 170 -14.45 -5.55 34.98
CA ILE A 170 -13.55 -4.73 34.15
C ILE A 170 -13.58 -5.20 32.69
N PHE A 171 -13.56 -6.51 32.44
CA PHE A 171 -13.67 -7.05 31.08
C PHE A 171 -14.98 -6.63 30.39
N PHE A 172 -16.13 -6.87 31.02
CA PHE A 172 -17.44 -6.50 30.45
C PHE A 172 -17.58 -5.00 30.24
N THR A 173 -16.92 -4.18 31.06
CA THR A 173 -16.96 -2.73 30.85
C THR A 173 -16.31 -2.28 29.56
N GLY A 174 -15.32 -3.04 29.06
CA GLY A 174 -14.70 -2.84 27.76
C GLY A 174 -15.47 -3.45 26.58
N GLU A 175 -16.49 -4.28 26.82
CA GLU A 175 -17.33 -4.88 25.78
C GLU A 175 -18.42 -3.92 25.30
N PHE A 176 -18.04 -2.96 24.47
CA PHE A 176 -18.98 -2.13 23.70
C PHE A 176 -18.35 -1.71 22.38
N GLU A 177 -19.20 -1.31 21.44
CA GLU A 177 -18.78 -0.82 20.13
C GLU A 177 -19.07 0.67 20.01
N VAL A 178 -18.03 1.44 19.70
CA VAL A 178 -18.15 2.89 19.51
C VAL A 178 -18.78 3.21 18.15
N ASN A 179 -18.56 2.33 17.17
CA ASN A 179 -19.08 2.45 15.82
C ASN A 179 -20.57 2.04 15.73
N PRO A 180 -21.50 2.98 15.45
CA PRO A 180 -22.94 2.76 15.40
C PRO A 180 -23.44 1.98 14.17
N ILE A 181 -22.59 1.75 13.17
CA ILE A 181 -22.89 0.94 11.96
C ILE A 181 -22.24 -0.44 11.97
N SER A 182 -21.57 -0.82 13.08
CA SER A 182 -20.93 -2.13 13.18
C SER A 182 -21.93 -3.29 13.03
N ARG A 183 -21.54 -4.30 12.24
CA ARG A 183 -22.38 -5.45 11.88
C ARG A 183 -22.02 -6.75 12.60
N ARG A 184 -21.20 -6.71 13.66
CA ARG A 184 -20.89 -7.94 14.41
C ARG A 184 -22.08 -8.27 15.33
N PHE A 185 -22.50 -9.53 15.33
CA PHE A 185 -23.68 -9.97 16.09
C PHE A 185 -23.56 -9.76 17.61
N THR A 186 -22.35 -9.73 18.15
CA THR A 186 -22.09 -9.50 19.59
C THR A 186 -21.82 -8.03 19.94
N CYS A 187 -21.97 -7.08 19.01
CA CYS A 187 -21.75 -5.67 19.30
C CYS A 187 -22.85 -5.09 20.19
N CYS A 188 -22.45 -4.59 21.36
CA CYS A 188 -23.30 -3.83 22.27
C CYS A 188 -23.06 -2.33 22.08
N ALA A 189 -24.12 -1.52 22.07
CA ALA A 189 -24.01 -0.06 22.06
C ALA A 189 -23.48 0.51 23.38
N HIS A 190 -23.70 -0.21 24.48
CA HIS A 190 -23.25 0.17 25.81
C HIS A 190 -23.05 -1.08 26.69
N SER A 191 -22.05 -1.06 27.56
CA SER A 191 -21.68 -2.22 28.40
C SER A 191 -22.47 -2.36 29.70
N HIS A 192 -23.21 -1.33 30.14
CA HIS A 192 -23.84 -1.32 31.45
C HIS A 192 -24.90 -2.42 31.66
N VAL A 193 -25.55 -2.88 30.58
CA VAL A 193 -26.54 -3.98 30.64
C VAL A 193 -25.85 -5.31 30.91
N GLU A 194 -24.76 -5.59 30.20
CA GLU A 194 -23.98 -6.82 30.38
C GLU A 194 -23.35 -6.86 31.78
N VAL A 195 -22.83 -5.73 32.27
CA VAL A 195 -22.30 -5.64 33.65
C VAL A 195 -23.39 -5.95 34.69
N ARG A 196 -24.58 -5.35 34.57
CA ARG A 196 -25.71 -5.63 35.48
C ARG A 196 -26.18 -7.07 35.38
N ALA A 197 -26.23 -7.62 34.17
CA ALA A 197 -26.60 -9.00 33.93
C ALA A 197 -25.62 -9.97 34.57
N PHE A 198 -24.31 -9.73 34.40
CA PHE A 198 -23.27 -10.51 35.05
C PHE A 198 -23.37 -10.43 36.58
N LEU A 199 -23.57 -9.24 37.16
CA LEU A 199 -23.75 -9.09 38.61
C LEU A 199 -25.00 -9.83 39.13
N LEU A 200 -26.10 -9.82 38.35
CA LEU A 200 -27.28 -10.63 38.67
C LEU A 200 -26.94 -12.13 38.64
N LYS A 201 -26.24 -12.62 37.62
CA LYS A 201 -25.77 -14.02 37.55
C LYS A 201 -24.87 -14.39 38.73
N VAL A 202 -23.91 -13.54 39.09
CA VAL A 202 -23.06 -13.73 40.28
C VAL A 202 -23.94 -13.85 41.52
N THR A 203 -24.90 -12.94 41.70
CA THR A 203 -25.84 -12.98 42.83
C THR A 203 -26.66 -14.28 42.83
N MET A 204 -27.16 -14.72 41.68
CA MET A 204 -27.87 -16.00 41.53
C MET A 204 -27.00 -17.19 41.96
N THR A 205 -25.75 -17.26 41.51
CA THR A 205 -24.84 -18.35 41.89
C THR A 205 -24.48 -18.32 43.39
N VAL A 206 -24.27 -17.13 43.97
CA VAL A 206 -24.00 -16.97 45.41
C VAL A 206 -25.21 -17.37 46.25
N VAL A 207 -26.42 -16.94 45.87
CA VAL A 207 -27.68 -17.35 46.51
C VAL A 207 -27.85 -18.87 46.43
N TYR A 208 -27.51 -19.47 45.30
CA TYR A 208 -27.61 -20.92 45.10
C TYR A 208 -26.74 -21.71 46.07
N VAL A 209 -25.57 -21.18 46.45
CA VAL A 209 -24.60 -21.87 47.30
C VAL A 209 -24.79 -21.57 48.79
N ILE A 210 -25.11 -20.33 49.16
CA ILE A 210 -25.17 -19.91 50.57
C ILE A 210 -26.52 -20.26 51.23
N ILE A 211 -27.62 -20.14 50.50
CA ILE A 211 -28.96 -20.32 51.07
C ILE A 211 -29.33 -21.80 51.06
N GLY A 212 -29.23 -22.46 52.22
CA GLY A 212 -29.62 -23.87 52.37
C GLY A 212 -31.14 -24.11 52.48
N TRP A 213 -31.95 -23.06 52.56
CA TRP A 213 -33.42 -23.17 52.63
C TRP A 213 -34.02 -23.17 51.23
N LEU A 214 -34.32 -24.36 50.74
CA LEU A 214 -34.69 -24.59 49.35
C LEU A 214 -35.89 -23.75 48.87
N GLN A 215 -36.91 -23.56 49.72
CA GLN A 215 -38.08 -22.72 49.41
C GLN A 215 -37.71 -21.24 49.18
N VAL A 216 -36.93 -20.67 50.10
CA VAL A 216 -36.48 -19.27 50.02
C VAL A 216 -35.51 -19.08 48.86
N GLN A 217 -34.60 -20.04 48.67
CA GLN A 217 -33.67 -20.06 47.55
C GLN A 217 -34.44 -20.01 46.22
N THR A 218 -35.41 -20.90 45.98
CA THR A 218 -36.18 -20.91 44.71
C THR A 218 -36.96 -19.61 44.48
N ALA A 219 -37.51 -19.01 45.53
CA ALA A 219 -38.24 -17.75 45.43
C ALA A 219 -37.31 -16.59 45.02
N ILE A 220 -36.12 -16.50 45.63
CA ILE A 220 -35.11 -15.51 45.27
C ILE A 220 -34.60 -15.74 43.85
N GLN A 221 -34.37 -16.98 43.44
CA GLN A 221 -33.96 -17.30 42.06
C GLN A 221 -35.01 -16.87 41.03
N ALA A 222 -36.30 -17.11 41.29
CA ALA A 222 -37.37 -16.66 40.41
C ALA A 222 -37.39 -15.13 40.26
N PHE A 223 -37.20 -14.39 41.36
CA PHE A 223 -37.10 -12.94 41.33
C PHE A 223 -35.88 -12.44 40.53
N LEU A 224 -34.70 -13.04 40.74
CA LEU A 224 -33.48 -12.66 40.03
C LEU A 224 -33.55 -12.98 38.53
N CYS A 225 -34.14 -14.12 38.13
CA CYS A 225 -34.40 -14.46 36.73
C CYS A 225 -35.34 -13.43 36.07
N LEU A 226 -36.40 -13.03 36.78
CA LEU A 226 -37.32 -12.00 36.30
C LEU A 226 -36.62 -10.65 36.14
N ALA A 227 -35.78 -10.27 37.12
CA ALA A 227 -34.97 -9.06 37.04
C ALA A 227 -34.00 -9.07 35.86
N LEU A 228 -33.34 -10.21 35.60
CA LEU A 228 -32.45 -10.40 34.44
C LEU A 228 -33.21 -10.22 33.12
N THR A 229 -34.37 -10.87 33.00
CA THR A 229 -35.25 -10.76 31.83
C THR A 229 -35.71 -9.32 31.62
N TRP A 230 -36.10 -8.64 32.69
CA TRP A 230 -36.53 -7.24 32.66
C TRP A 230 -35.43 -6.28 32.21
N VAL A 231 -34.19 -6.48 32.68
CA VAL A 231 -33.04 -5.64 32.30
C VAL A 231 -32.78 -5.70 30.80
N PHE A 232 -32.83 -6.88 30.18
CA PHE A 232 -32.68 -7.03 28.73
C PHE A 232 -33.90 -6.57 27.94
N PHE A 233 -35.10 -6.87 28.45
CA PHE A 233 -36.34 -6.41 27.85
C PHE A 233 -36.31 -4.89 27.75
N LYS A 234 -36.04 -4.17 28.85
CA LYS A 234 -36.05 -2.71 28.91
C LYS A 234 -35.00 -2.06 28.00
N ASN A 235 -33.74 -2.49 28.07
CA ASN A 235 -32.59 -1.72 27.56
C ASN A 235 -32.01 -2.20 26.22
N MET A 236 -32.31 -3.41 25.75
CA MET A 236 -31.93 -3.94 24.42
C MET A 236 -30.53 -3.50 23.91
N PRO A 237 -29.44 -3.91 24.58
CA PRO A 237 -28.09 -3.34 24.37
C PRO A 237 -27.45 -3.68 23.02
N TYR A 238 -27.86 -4.76 22.35
CA TYR A 238 -27.20 -5.23 21.13
C TYR A 238 -27.63 -4.42 19.91
N MET A 239 -26.67 -4.13 19.03
CA MET A 239 -26.94 -3.41 17.78
C MET A 239 -27.87 -4.19 16.87
N PHE A 240 -27.72 -5.52 16.86
CA PHE A 240 -28.55 -6.43 16.08
C PHE A 240 -29.83 -6.78 16.85
N ALA A 241 -30.98 -6.27 16.39
CA ALA A 241 -32.25 -6.38 17.11
C ALA A 241 -32.63 -7.84 17.45
N VAL A 242 -32.41 -8.77 16.50
CA VAL A 242 -32.73 -10.20 16.67
C VAL A 242 -32.04 -10.81 17.90
N ILE A 243 -30.80 -10.42 18.20
CA ILE A 243 -30.04 -10.95 19.34
C ILE A 243 -30.70 -10.54 20.67
N ASN A 244 -31.22 -9.31 20.75
CA ASN A 244 -31.96 -8.85 21.94
C ASN A 244 -33.22 -9.70 22.14
N HIS A 245 -33.98 -9.96 21.07
CA HIS A 245 -35.22 -10.73 21.15
C HIS A 245 -34.97 -12.19 21.54
N ILE A 246 -33.92 -12.83 20.99
CA ILE A 246 -33.52 -14.19 21.37
C ILE A 246 -33.13 -14.24 22.85
N ARG A 247 -32.31 -13.29 23.34
CA ARG A 247 -31.91 -13.24 24.75
C ARG A 247 -33.12 -13.07 25.67
N VAL A 248 -34.02 -12.13 25.38
CA VAL A 248 -35.24 -11.93 26.18
C VAL A 248 -36.10 -13.20 26.19
N GLY A 249 -36.31 -13.85 25.05
CA GLY A 249 -37.03 -15.12 24.98
C GLY A 249 -36.37 -16.20 25.82
N SER A 250 -35.06 -16.35 25.71
CA SER A 250 -34.29 -17.34 26.48
C SER A 250 -34.37 -17.09 27.99
N TYR A 251 -34.23 -15.84 28.45
CA TYR A 251 -34.32 -15.51 29.87
C TYR A 251 -35.75 -15.62 30.42
N LEU A 252 -36.76 -15.31 29.60
CA LEU A 252 -38.15 -15.52 30.00
C LEU A 252 -38.47 -17.02 30.16
N ALA A 253 -37.93 -17.88 29.28
CA ALA A 253 -38.04 -19.33 29.43
C ALA A 253 -37.36 -19.84 30.71
N VAL A 254 -36.20 -19.29 31.09
CA VAL A 254 -35.54 -19.59 32.38
C VAL A 254 -36.34 -19.00 33.57
N THR A 255 -36.98 -17.85 33.40
CA THR A 255 -37.85 -17.27 34.44
C THR A 255 -39.06 -18.16 34.69
N TRP A 256 -39.67 -18.70 33.64
CA TRP A 256 -40.73 -19.69 33.74
C TRP A 256 -40.31 -20.93 34.54
N THR A 257 -39.12 -21.47 34.25
CA THR A 257 -38.63 -22.64 34.97
C THR A 257 -38.37 -22.32 36.44
N ALA A 258 -37.86 -21.12 36.74
CA ALA A 258 -37.62 -20.67 38.10
C ALA A 258 -38.92 -20.45 38.89
N VAL A 259 -39.98 -19.92 38.26
CA VAL A 259 -41.30 -19.78 38.89
C VAL A 259 -41.90 -21.16 39.20
N LEU A 260 -41.80 -22.11 38.27
CA LEU A 260 -42.25 -23.48 38.53
C LEU A 260 -41.38 -24.22 39.55
N ALA A 261 -40.12 -23.84 39.71
CA ALA A 261 -39.26 -24.32 40.80
C ALA A 261 -39.79 -23.86 42.17
N VAL A 262 -40.53 -22.75 42.26
CA VAL A 262 -41.22 -22.37 43.51
C VAL A 262 -42.44 -23.27 43.73
N ALA A 263 -43.21 -23.56 42.68
CA ALA A 263 -44.39 -24.41 42.77
C ALA A 263 -44.05 -25.84 43.22
N ILE A 264 -42.99 -26.44 42.66
CA ILE A 264 -42.58 -27.82 42.99
C ILE A 264 -42.18 -28.00 44.47
N MET A 265 -41.82 -26.91 45.14
CA MET A 265 -41.48 -26.90 46.57
C MET A 265 -42.70 -27.02 47.51
N PHE A 266 -43.92 -26.79 47.00
CA PHE A 266 -45.17 -26.93 47.76
C PHE A 266 -45.84 -28.27 47.45
N LYS A 267 -45.18 -29.36 47.87
CA LYS A 267 -45.63 -30.74 47.64
C LYS A 267 -46.97 -31.03 48.34
N PRO A 268 -47.83 -31.89 47.76
CA PRO A 268 -49.04 -32.36 48.42
C PRO A 268 -48.70 -33.11 49.71
N LYS A 269 -49.62 -33.08 50.70
CA LYS A 269 -49.45 -33.77 51.99
C LYS A 269 -49.48 -35.29 51.87
N ASP A 270 -50.13 -35.81 50.83
CA ASP A 270 -50.27 -37.23 50.54
C ASP A 270 -49.01 -37.77 49.82
N PRO A 271 -48.25 -38.71 50.42
CA PRO A 271 -46.99 -39.21 49.88
C PRO A 271 -47.12 -39.86 48.49
N ASP A 272 -48.22 -40.56 48.22
CA ASP A 272 -48.44 -41.29 46.97
C ASP A 272 -48.67 -40.33 45.78
N GLN A 273 -49.10 -39.09 46.06
CA GLN A 273 -49.33 -38.07 45.05
C GLN A 273 -48.08 -37.26 44.68
N VAL A 274 -47.04 -37.29 45.52
CA VAL A 274 -45.80 -36.53 45.30
C VAL A 274 -45.13 -36.85 43.96
N PRO A 275 -44.85 -38.11 43.57
CA PRO A 275 -44.17 -38.39 42.30
C PRO A 275 -45.04 -38.02 41.08
N ILE A 276 -46.36 -38.14 41.20
CA ILE A 276 -47.31 -37.74 40.16
C ILE A 276 -47.29 -36.21 40.01
N TYR A 277 -47.27 -35.48 41.12
CA TYR A 277 -47.19 -34.03 41.15
C TYR A 277 -45.88 -33.50 40.55
N GLU A 278 -44.73 -34.05 40.98
CA GLU A 278 -43.40 -33.71 40.45
C GLU A 278 -43.31 -33.96 38.94
N LYS A 279 -43.83 -35.10 38.46
CA LYS A 279 -43.88 -35.41 37.02
C LYS A 279 -44.78 -34.45 36.24
N ARG A 280 -45.95 -34.09 36.79
CA ARG A 280 -46.86 -33.11 36.16
C ARG A 280 -46.21 -31.73 36.02
N ILE A 281 -45.62 -31.20 37.09
CA ILE A 281 -44.94 -29.89 37.05
C ILE A 281 -43.73 -29.93 36.11
N THR A 282 -42.96 -31.01 36.12
CA THR A 282 -41.81 -31.18 35.21
C THR A 282 -42.26 -31.17 33.74
N ASN A 283 -43.36 -31.85 33.41
CA ASN A 283 -43.92 -31.82 32.06
C ASN A 283 -44.43 -30.43 31.67
N VAL A 284 -45.14 -29.73 32.57
CA VAL A 284 -45.60 -28.35 32.35
C VAL A 284 -44.42 -27.42 32.10
N MET A 285 -43.33 -27.58 32.85
CA MET A 285 -42.09 -26.84 32.65
C MET A 285 -41.53 -27.06 31.24
N LEU A 286 -41.33 -28.32 30.83
CA LEU A 286 -40.74 -28.68 29.54
C LEU A 286 -41.59 -28.23 28.35
N TYR A 287 -42.90 -28.49 28.37
CA TYR A 287 -43.81 -28.06 27.31
C TYR A 287 -43.96 -26.53 27.25
N GLY A 288 -43.78 -25.84 28.38
CA GLY A 288 -43.84 -24.37 28.45
C GLY A 288 -42.59 -23.65 27.94
N LEU A 289 -41.43 -24.30 27.86
CA LEU A 289 -40.15 -23.66 27.48
C LEU A 289 -40.19 -22.95 26.12
N ALA A 290 -40.58 -23.68 25.07
CA ALA A 290 -40.64 -23.16 23.71
C ALA A 290 -41.72 -22.07 23.53
N PRO A 291 -43.00 -22.26 23.92
CA PRO A 291 -44.03 -21.25 23.73
C PRO A 291 -43.75 -19.97 24.54
N ILE A 292 -43.22 -20.09 25.76
CA ILE A 292 -42.87 -18.91 26.58
C ILE A 292 -41.65 -18.19 26.03
N GLY A 293 -40.66 -18.94 25.53
CA GLY A 293 -39.51 -18.35 24.83
C GLY A 293 -39.94 -17.55 23.58
N LEU A 294 -40.85 -18.11 22.78
CA LEU A 294 -41.44 -17.43 21.62
C LEU A 294 -42.29 -16.22 22.03
N LEU A 295 -43.04 -16.32 23.13
CA LEU A 295 -43.80 -15.20 23.68
C LEU A 295 -42.88 -14.06 24.11
N GLY A 296 -41.75 -14.35 24.76
CA GLY A 296 -40.75 -13.35 25.14
C GLY A 296 -40.10 -12.68 23.94
N PHE A 297 -39.75 -13.47 22.93
CA PHE A 297 -39.24 -12.97 21.64
C PHE A 297 -40.26 -12.04 20.98
N GLY A 298 -41.50 -12.51 20.82
CA GLY A 298 -42.58 -11.78 20.17
C GLY A 298 -42.96 -10.50 20.91
N ALA A 299 -43.07 -10.53 22.24
CA ALA A 299 -43.34 -9.35 23.06
C ALA A 299 -42.22 -8.29 22.94
N SER A 300 -40.96 -8.73 22.92
CA SER A 300 -39.81 -7.84 22.72
C SER A 300 -39.81 -7.21 21.33
N PHE A 301 -40.06 -8.01 20.29
CA PHE A 301 -40.16 -7.55 18.90
C PHE A 301 -41.31 -6.56 18.72
N LEU A 302 -42.51 -6.92 19.16
CA LEU A 302 -43.71 -6.08 19.02
C LEU A 302 -43.55 -4.77 19.77
N ARG A 303 -42.98 -4.78 20.98
CA ARG A 303 -42.68 -3.56 21.73
C ARG A 303 -41.73 -2.65 20.94
N LEU A 304 -40.61 -3.18 20.46
CA LEU A 304 -39.62 -2.36 19.75
C LEU A 304 -40.20 -1.80 18.44
N TYR A 305 -40.94 -2.63 17.70
CA TYR A 305 -41.58 -2.26 16.45
C TYR A 305 -42.63 -1.16 16.65
N THR A 306 -43.60 -1.37 17.55
CA THR A 306 -44.67 -0.40 17.82
C THR A 306 -44.13 0.91 18.37
N TRP A 307 -43.17 0.85 19.29
CA TRP A 307 -42.55 2.03 19.88
C TRP A 307 -41.75 2.83 18.85
N SER A 308 -40.95 2.15 18.03
CA SER A 308 -40.20 2.77 16.91
C SER A 308 -41.13 3.49 15.94
N GLN A 309 -42.19 2.83 15.48
CA GLN A 309 -43.14 3.43 14.55
C GLN A 309 -43.85 4.64 15.16
N PHE A 310 -44.27 4.54 16.43
CA PHE A 310 -44.93 5.63 17.13
C PHE A 310 -44.05 6.88 17.23
N VAL A 311 -42.80 6.73 17.67
CA VAL A 311 -41.87 7.86 17.80
C VAL A 311 -41.54 8.46 16.43
N ARG A 312 -41.24 7.62 15.44
CA ARG A 312 -40.91 8.08 14.08
C ARG A 312 -42.06 8.85 13.44
N LYS A 313 -43.30 8.37 13.60
CA LYS A 313 -44.50 9.06 13.12
C LYS A 313 -44.62 10.47 13.71
N ARG A 314 -44.41 10.61 15.03
CA ARG A 314 -44.42 11.92 15.72
C ARG A 314 -43.35 12.88 15.21
N PHE A 315 -42.14 12.40 14.97
CA PHE A 315 -41.06 13.24 14.43
C PHE A 315 -41.29 13.63 12.96
N LYS A 316 -41.96 12.78 12.17
CA LYS A 316 -42.31 13.05 10.78
C LYS A 316 -43.46 14.04 10.63
N GLU A 317 -44.45 13.98 11.52
CA GLU A 317 -45.66 14.82 11.50
C GLU A 317 -45.51 16.13 12.30
N ALA A 318 -44.35 16.36 12.94
CA ALA A 318 -44.13 17.54 13.77
C ALA A 318 -44.03 18.83 12.92
N PRO A 319 -44.79 19.90 13.25
CA PRO A 319 -44.66 21.20 12.59
C PRO A 319 -43.25 21.78 12.75
N SER A 320 -42.74 22.41 11.70
CA SER A 320 -41.45 23.11 11.68
C SER A 320 -41.34 24.12 12.84
N GLY A 321 -40.39 23.90 13.77
CA GLY A 321 -40.15 24.77 14.93
C GLY A 321 -40.81 24.33 16.24
N SER A 322 -41.50 23.19 16.27
CA SER A 322 -42.08 22.61 17.49
C SER A 322 -41.00 22.31 18.54
N LYS A 323 -41.26 22.60 19.83
CA LYS A 323 -40.29 22.29 20.89
C LYS A 323 -40.14 20.78 21.00
N VAL A 324 -38.90 20.31 21.12
CA VAL A 324 -38.55 18.89 21.21
C VAL A 324 -39.34 18.13 22.29
N LYS A 325 -39.57 18.77 23.44
CA LYS A 325 -40.33 18.21 24.57
C LYS A 325 -41.78 17.88 24.22
N ASP A 326 -42.35 18.58 23.24
CA ASP A 326 -43.75 18.47 22.84
C ASP A 326 -43.94 17.40 21.76
N ILE A 327 -42.88 17.04 21.01
CA ILE A 327 -42.88 15.98 20.00
C ILE A 327 -42.90 14.60 20.68
N TYR A 328 -41.89 14.31 21.52
CA TYR A 328 -41.79 13.09 22.30
C TYR A 328 -40.87 13.27 23.51
N ARG A 329 -41.31 12.80 24.69
CA ARG A 329 -40.57 12.96 25.96
C ARG A 329 -39.83 11.68 26.34
N PHE A 330 -38.58 11.58 25.90
CA PHE A 330 -37.66 10.53 26.35
C PHE A 330 -37.38 10.66 27.85
N LYS A 331 -37.38 9.53 28.57
CA LYS A 331 -37.08 9.48 30.02
C LYS A 331 -35.61 9.17 30.30
N ASP A 332 -34.95 8.48 29.39
CA ASP A 332 -33.58 7.99 29.54
C ASP A 332 -32.82 8.18 28.21
N PRO A 333 -31.55 8.64 28.24
CA PRO A 333 -30.68 8.66 27.06
C PRO A 333 -30.61 7.35 26.27
N ILE A 334 -30.75 6.20 26.94
CA ILE A 334 -30.75 4.88 26.27
C ILE A 334 -31.94 4.74 25.32
N GLU A 335 -33.09 5.33 25.65
CA GLU A 335 -34.26 5.29 24.77
C GLU A 335 -33.99 6.01 23.43
N VAL A 336 -33.22 7.09 23.47
CA VAL A 336 -32.80 7.83 22.27
C VAL A 336 -31.85 6.99 21.42
N GLU A 337 -30.90 6.29 22.05
CA GLU A 337 -29.98 5.35 21.36
C GLU A 337 -30.76 4.23 20.65
N ILE A 338 -31.66 3.55 21.35
CA ILE A 338 -32.44 2.43 20.79
C ILE A 338 -33.27 2.90 19.58
N ILE A 339 -33.98 4.01 19.71
CA ILE A 339 -34.88 4.48 18.66
C ILE A 339 -34.10 5.05 17.47
N SER A 340 -33.04 5.83 17.70
CA SER A 340 -32.19 6.33 16.62
C SER A 340 -31.46 5.20 15.89
N ARG A 341 -31.11 4.11 16.59
CA ARG A 341 -30.53 2.90 15.99
C ARG A 341 -31.49 2.18 15.06
N VAL A 342 -32.73 1.95 15.51
CA VAL A 342 -33.75 1.24 14.74
C VAL A 342 -34.36 2.11 13.63
N ALA A 343 -34.30 3.44 13.78
CA ALA A 343 -34.72 4.36 12.73
C ALA A 343 -33.84 4.25 11.47
N ARG A 344 -32.55 3.92 11.62
CA ARG A 344 -31.62 3.70 10.50
C ARG A 344 -31.99 2.42 9.74
N TYR A 345 -32.33 2.59 8.46
CA TYR A 345 -32.67 1.48 7.56
C TYR A 345 -31.59 1.31 6.50
N TRP A 346 -31.24 0.06 6.22
CA TRP A 346 -30.30 -0.31 5.16
C TRP A 346 -31.08 -0.64 3.90
N ILE A 347 -30.81 0.07 2.81
CA ILE A 347 -31.39 -0.22 1.49
C ILE A 347 -30.72 -1.46 0.92
N ASP A 348 -29.39 -1.48 0.98
CA ASP A 348 -28.52 -2.59 0.57
C ASP A 348 -27.50 -2.89 1.68
N ASP A 349 -26.69 -3.93 1.49
CA ASP A 349 -25.65 -4.35 2.44
C ASP A 349 -24.57 -3.29 2.75
N GLU A 350 -24.53 -2.17 2.03
CA GLU A 350 -23.52 -1.12 2.25
C GLU A 350 -24.12 0.30 2.26
N VAL A 351 -25.41 0.48 1.96
CA VAL A 351 -26.03 1.81 1.80
C VAL A 351 -27.16 2.03 2.78
N LEU A 352 -27.05 3.09 3.58
CA LEU A 352 -28.11 3.58 4.46
C LEU A 352 -29.09 4.48 3.70
N ASP A 353 -30.37 4.36 4.05
CA ASP A 353 -31.42 5.26 3.57
C ASP A 353 -31.23 6.66 4.17
N LEU A 354 -30.95 7.65 3.31
CA LEU A 354 -30.65 9.02 3.70
C LEU A 354 -31.82 9.71 4.43
N ASP A 355 -33.06 9.42 4.06
CA ASP A 355 -34.22 10.04 4.72
C ASP A 355 -34.40 9.47 6.13
N ARG A 356 -34.10 8.19 6.31
CA ARG A 356 -34.06 7.54 7.63
C ARG A 356 -32.89 7.97 8.48
N VAL A 357 -31.75 8.29 7.87
CA VAL A 357 -30.61 8.90 8.56
C VAL A 357 -30.98 10.29 9.09
N LYS A 358 -31.69 11.11 8.30
CA LYS A 358 -32.21 12.41 8.78
C LYS A 358 -33.21 12.27 9.93
N GLU A 359 -34.12 11.29 9.86
CA GLU A 359 -35.02 10.97 10.97
C GLU A 359 -34.23 10.62 12.24
N ALA A 360 -33.22 9.74 12.12
CA ALA A 360 -32.36 9.34 13.23
C ALA A 360 -31.56 10.53 13.81
N GLU A 361 -31.06 11.42 12.96
CA GLU A 361 -30.36 12.64 13.38
C GLU A 361 -31.29 13.57 14.18
N ALA A 362 -32.54 13.77 13.72
CA ALA A 362 -33.53 14.58 14.41
C ALA A 362 -33.84 14.03 15.82
N ILE A 363 -33.94 12.70 15.95
CA ILE A 363 -34.13 12.02 17.23
C ILE A 363 -32.91 12.22 18.16
N ILE A 364 -31.68 12.13 17.65
CA ILE A 364 -30.47 12.33 18.45
C ILE A 364 -30.35 13.80 18.90
N LYS A 365 -30.60 14.76 18.00
CA LYS A 365 -30.63 16.20 18.33
C LYS A 365 -31.69 16.51 19.39
N ALA A 366 -32.86 15.88 19.28
CA ALA A 366 -33.87 15.96 20.33
C ALA A 366 -33.35 15.45 21.69
N GLY A 367 -32.64 14.32 21.69
CA GLY A 367 -31.99 13.81 22.90
C GLY A 367 -30.94 14.77 23.50
N LEU A 368 -30.15 15.45 22.67
CA LEU A 368 -29.18 16.45 23.13
C LEU A 368 -29.85 17.65 23.83
N VAL A 369 -31.00 18.10 23.33
CA VAL A 369 -31.79 19.17 23.96
C VAL A 369 -32.41 18.71 25.28
N LEU A 370 -32.84 17.45 25.37
CA LEU A 370 -33.43 16.89 26.59
C LEU A 370 -32.39 16.57 27.66
N PHE A 371 -31.17 16.20 27.27
CA PHE A 371 -30.09 15.75 28.15
C PHE A 371 -28.74 16.44 27.87
N PRO A 372 -28.65 17.78 27.94
CA PRO A 372 -27.46 18.53 27.51
C PRO A 372 -26.23 18.30 28.39
N THR A 373 -26.43 17.89 29.65
CA THR A 373 -25.34 17.64 30.61
C THR A 373 -24.83 16.19 30.59
N ARG A 374 -25.44 15.29 29.80
CA ARG A 374 -25.08 13.87 29.77
C ARG A 374 -24.03 13.61 28.70
N ALA A 375 -22.80 13.28 29.12
CA ALA A 375 -21.70 12.94 28.20
C ALA A 375 -22.05 11.80 27.22
N PHE A 376 -22.83 10.80 27.64
CA PHE A 376 -23.32 9.73 26.76
C PHE A 376 -24.05 10.25 25.52
N MET A 377 -24.90 11.27 25.65
CA MET A 377 -25.66 11.80 24.52
C MET A 377 -24.76 12.56 23.53
N ILE A 378 -23.81 13.34 24.05
CA ILE A 378 -22.85 14.08 23.23
C ILE A 378 -21.93 13.10 22.49
N MET A 379 -21.50 12.04 23.16
CA MET A 379 -20.73 10.94 22.56
C MET A 379 -21.54 10.19 21.50
N LEU A 380 -22.82 9.88 21.75
CA LEU A 380 -23.69 9.23 20.76
C LEU A 380 -23.80 10.08 19.49
N TYR A 381 -23.97 11.40 19.62
CA TYR A 381 -24.01 12.30 18.47
C TYR A 381 -22.66 12.43 17.78
N SER A 382 -21.55 12.48 18.54
CA SER A 382 -20.19 12.45 17.99
C SER A 382 -19.96 11.20 17.12
N ASN A 383 -20.31 10.01 17.63
CA ASN A 383 -20.17 8.75 16.90
C ASN A 383 -21.07 8.72 15.65
N PHE A 384 -22.29 9.26 15.76
CA PHE A 384 -23.21 9.37 14.63
C PHE A 384 -22.68 10.30 13.52
N LEU A 385 -22.21 11.50 13.88
CA LEU A 385 -21.60 12.42 12.92
C LEU A 385 -20.41 11.78 12.19
N TRP A 386 -19.62 11.02 12.94
CA TRP A 386 -18.38 10.48 12.44
C TRP A 386 -18.57 9.25 11.55
N ASP A 387 -19.35 8.25 11.97
CA ASP A 387 -19.46 6.99 11.22
C ASP A 387 -20.74 6.90 10.35
N VAL A 388 -21.77 7.73 10.60
CA VAL A 388 -23.03 7.71 9.82
C VAL A 388 -23.09 8.87 8.82
N LEU A 389 -22.71 10.07 9.24
CA LEU A 389 -22.71 11.26 8.39
C LEU A 389 -21.35 11.58 7.75
N ASP A 390 -20.34 10.74 8.01
CA ASP A 390 -18.97 10.85 7.49
C ASP A 390 -18.35 12.25 7.67
N ASN A 391 -18.64 12.89 8.81
CA ASN A 391 -18.10 14.19 9.20
C ASN A 391 -17.22 14.06 10.45
N PRO A 392 -15.96 13.59 10.30
CA PRO A 392 -15.07 13.30 11.42
C PRO A 392 -14.66 14.57 12.20
N GLN A 393 -14.61 15.74 11.56
CA GLN A 393 -14.24 17.00 12.21
C GLN A 393 -15.34 17.48 13.15
N ALA A 394 -16.60 17.49 12.70
CA ALA A 394 -17.74 17.80 13.56
C ALA A 394 -17.91 16.73 14.66
N GLY A 395 -17.70 15.46 14.32
CA GLY A 395 -17.68 14.36 15.28
C GLY A 395 -16.64 14.56 16.39
N TYR A 396 -15.40 14.91 16.04
CA TYR A 396 -14.33 15.15 17.02
C TYR A 396 -14.59 16.38 17.89
N SER A 397 -15.16 17.45 17.34
CA SER A 397 -15.59 18.63 18.11
C SER A 397 -16.62 18.26 19.19
N GLN A 398 -17.63 17.46 18.82
CA GLN A 398 -18.60 16.93 19.79
C GLN A 398 -17.93 15.98 20.81
N LEU A 399 -16.94 15.19 20.41
CA LEU A 399 -16.19 14.34 21.34
C LEU A 399 -15.47 15.17 22.42
N GLN A 400 -14.87 16.30 22.05
CA GLN A 400 -14.25 17.23 23.01
C GLN A 400 -15.28 17.88 23.93
N ALA A 401 -16.48 18.19 23.43
CA ALA A 401 -17.59 18.65 24.28
C ALA A 401 -18.02 17.56 25.28
N ALA A 402 -18.08 16.29 24.86
CA ALA A 402 -18.41 15.16 25.75
C ALA A 402 -17.38 15.00 26.89
N LYS A 403 -16.10 15.25 26.62
CA LYS A 403 -15.01 15.22 27.61
C LYS A 403 -15.21 16.25 28.72
N LYS A 404 -15.79 17.42 28.40
CA LYS A 404 -16.09 18.50 29.35
C LYS A 404 -17.38 18.25 30.15
N ALA A 405 -18.26 17.36 29.70
CA ALA A 405 -19.57 17.09 30.30
C ALA A 405 -19.54 16.07 31.46
N ASN A 406 -18.48 16.07 32.27
CA ASN A 406 -18.28 15.17 33.43
C ASN A 406 -18.60 13.68 33.14
N PRO A 407 -17.89 13.03 32.20
CA PRO A 407 -18.14 11.63 31.85
C PRO A 407 -17.85 10.67 33.00
N ASN A 408 -18.66 9.62 33.11
CA ASN A 408 -18.41 8.49 34.01
C ASN A 408 -17.20 7.65 33.53
N TYR A 409 -16.73 6.69 34.34
CA TYR A 409 -15.54 5.90 33.99
C TYR A 409 -15.66 5.15 32.64
N MET A 410 -16.85 4.62 32.33
CA MET A 410 -17.10 3.90 31.07
C MET A 410 -17.07 4.85 29.87
N GLU A 411 -17.70 6.02 30.01
CA GLU A 411 -17.71 7.07 29.01
C GLU A 411 -16.29 7.65 28.79
N ARG A 412 -15.49 7.81 29.84
CA ARG A 412 -14.07 8.21 29.73
C ARG A 412 -13.28 7.20 28.90
N PHE A 413 -13.49 5.91 29.15
CA PHE A 413 -12.84 4.87 28.36
C PHE A 413 -13.31 4.85 26.91
N ALA A 414 -14.61 5.06 26.66
CA ALA A 414 -15.16 5.19 25.30
C ALA A 414 -14.59 6.40 24.55
N ILE A 415 -14.52 7.56 25.20
CA ILE A 415 -13.92 8.79 24.67
C ILE A 415 -12.44 8.54 24.36
N TYR A 416 -11.70 7.94 25.29
CA TYR A 416 -10.28 7.60 25.08
C TYR A 416 -10.10 6.68 23.87
N ARG A 417 -10.89 5.60 23.76
CA ARG A 417 -10.82 4.68 22.62
C ARG A 417 -11.08 5.43 21.30
N ARG A 418 -12.06 6.32 21.28
CA ARG A 418 -12.40 7.11 20.08
C ARG A 418 -11.34 8.16 19.74
N GLU A 419 -10.70 8.75 20.75
CA GLU A 419 -9.56 9.66 20.60
C GLU A 419 -8.33 8.93 20.06
N GLN A 420 -8.06 7.69 20.50
CA GLN A 420 -7.01 6.85 19.91
C GLN A 420 -7.31 6.45 18.47
N GLU A 421 -8.56 6.10 18.14
CA GLU A 421 -8.98 5.87 16.75
C GLU A 421 -8.83 7.14 15.89
N HIS A 422 -9.15 8.32 16.44
CA HIS A 422 -8.86 9.61 15.78
C HIS A 422 -7.38 9.76 15.52
N LEU A 423 -6.56 9.67 16.57
CA LEU A 423 -5.13 9.89 16.48
C LEU A 423 -4.46 8.88 15.56
N ALA A 424 -4.93 7.63 15.50
CA ALA A 424 -4.45 6.64 14.54
C ALA A 424 -4.87 6.99 13.11
N ARG A 425 -6.14 7.35 12.86
CA ARG A 425 -6.60 7.80 11.54
C ARG A 425 -5.88 9.08 11.12
N THR A 426 -5.77 10.07 12.01
CA THR A 426 -5.09 11.34 11.80
C THR A 426 -3.58 11.17 11.73
N ALA A 427 -2.95 10.17 12.37
CA ALA A 427 -1.54 9.84 12.13
C ALA A 427 -1.36 9.21 10.74
N GLN A 428 -2.32 8.38 10.30
CA GLN A 428 -2.37 7.91 8.90
C GLN A 428 -2.67 9.05 7.90
N THR A 429 -3.39 10.10 8.32
CA THR A 429 -3.78 11.23 7.45
C THR A 429 -2.75 12.38 7.48
N LYS A 430 -2.10 12.62 8.64
CA LYS A 430 -0.99 13.56 8.85
C LYS A 430 0.37 12.96 8.50
N GLY A 431 0.44 11.66 8.20
CA GLY A 431 1.56 11.05 7.48
C GLY A 431 1.78 11.60 6.06
N ASN A 432 0.95 12.56 5.63
CA ASN A 432 1.12 13.36 4.42
C ASN A 432 1.70 14.77 4.67
N GLY A 433 2.10 15.12 5.89
CA GLY A 433 2.74 16.40 6.21
C GLY A 433 3.84 16.23 7.26
N GLU A 434 5.10 16.27 6.80
CA GLU A 434 6.34 16.42 7.57
C GLU A 434 6.48 15.65 8.89
N SER A 435 6.87 14.39 8.77
CA SER A 435 8.11 13.86 9.39
C SER A 435 8.15 12.36 9.10
N THR A 436 9.16 11.95 8.32
CA THR A 436 9.37 10.57 7.83
C THR A 436 8.26 10.07 6.88
N LEU A 437 8.55 10.21 5.59
CA LEU A 437 7.95 9.52 4.46
C LEU A 437 7.45 8.10 4.84
N ASP A 438 6.14 7.93 5.08
CA ASP A 438 5.55 6.61 5.34
C ASP A 438 5.42 5.84 4.02
N LEU A 439 6.56 5.34 3.54
CA LEU A 439 6.70 4.51 2.35
C LEU A 439 5.81 3.27 2.38
N VAL A 440 5.39 2.80 3.57
CA VAL A 440 4.47 1.67 3.68
C VAL A 440 3.10 2.10 3.16
N SER A 441 2.60 3.26 3.56
CA SER A 441 1.38 3.84 3.00
C SER A 441 1.48 4.08 1.49
N TYR A 442 2.66 4.49 1.01
CA TYR A 442 2.92 4.72 -0.41
C TYR A 442 2.95 3.42 -1.24
N VAL A 443 3.65 2.40 -0.76
CA VAL A 443 3.72 1.06 -1.39
C VAL A 443 2.36 0.38 -1.35
N GLU A 444 1.63 0.51 -0.25
CA GLU A 444 0.26 0.04 -0.13
C GLU A 444 -0.68 0.77 -1.07
N PHE A 445 -0.57 2.10 -1.20
CA PHE A 445 -1.30 2.88 -2.18
C PHE A 445 -1.02 2.39 -3.60
N GLN A 446 0.26 2.22 -3.97
CA GLN A 446 0.66 1.73 -5.29
C GLN A 446 0.14 0.31 -5.58
N ARG A 447 0.16 -0.59 -4.58
CA ARG A 447 -0.42 -1.93 -4.68
C ARG A 447 -1.93 -1.87 -4.92
N ASN A 448 -2.64 -1.06 -4.13
CA ASN A 448 -4.09 -0.91 -4.19
C ASN A 448 -4.54 -0.22 -5.49
N TYR A 449 -3.79 0.80 -5.94
CA TYR A 449 -3.99 1.48 -7.21
C TYR A 449 -3.82 0.52 -8.39
N ARG A 450 -2.77 -0.32 -8.40
CA ARG A 450 -2.58 -1.36 -9.43
C ARG A 450 -3.74 -2.35 -9.45
N LEU A 451 -4.25 -2.74 -8.28
CA LEU A 451 -5.38 -3.65 -8.16
C LEU A 451 -6.66 -3.03 -8.75
N ALA A 452 -6.92 -1.73 -8.49
CA ALA A 452 -8.03 -1.00 -9.12
C ALA A 452 -7.89 -0.90 -10.64
N MET A 453 -6.71 -0.53 -11.14
CA MET A 453 -6.45 -0.46 -12.58
C MET A 453 -6.57 -1.82 -13.28
N ARG A 454 -6.22 -2.92 -12.60
CA ARG A 454 -6.41 -4.27 -13.13
C ARG A 454 -7.89 -4.63 -13.26
N ALA A 455 -8.69 -4.35 -12.23
CA ALA A 455 -10.13 -4.57 -12.27
C ALA A 455 -10.83 -3.69 -13.32
N HIS A 456 -10.43 -2.42 -13.45
CA HIS A 456 -10.87 -1.54 -14.54
C HIS A 456 -10.60 -2.18 -15.91
N ARG A 457 -9.37 -2.64 -16.13
CA ARG A 457 -8.98 -3.27 -17.39
C ARG A 457 -9.78 -4.55 -17.66
N GLU A 458 -10.04 -5.37 -16.64
CA GLU A 458 -10.89 -6.57 -16.77
C GLU A 458 -12.30 -6.20 -17.29
N ALA A 459 -12.90 -5.13 -16.79
CA ALA A 459 -14.20 -4.65 -17.27
C ALA A 459 -14.13 -4.20 -18.74
N LEU A 460 -13.12 -3.42 -19.12
CA LEU A 460 -12.91 -3.02 -20.52
C LEU A 460 -12.70 -4.22 -21.46
N VAL A 461 -11.94 -5.24 -21.03
CA VAL A 461 -11.74 -6.46 -21.82
C VAL A 461 -13.05 -7.23 -21.98
N ALA A 462 -13.86 -7.34 -20.93
CA ALA A 462 -15.18 -7.97 -21.02
C ALA A 462 -16.09 -7.25 -22.03
N THR A 463 -16.13 -5.92 -21.98
CA THR A 463 -16.88 -5.08 -22.93
C THR A 463 -16.37 -5.26 -24.36
N ARG A 464 -15.05 -5.22 -24.58
CA ARG A 464 -14.44 -5.45 -25.89
C ARG A 464 -14.80 -6.83 -26.44
N ASN A 465 -14.72 -7.87 -25.61
CA ASN A 465 -15.00 -9.24 -26.05
C ASN A 465 -16.48 -9.40 -26.45
N PHE A 466 -17.41 -8.74 -25.75
CA PHE A 466 -18.82 -8.69 -26.15
C PHE A 466 -19.00 -8.08 -27.54
N TRP A 467 -18.37 -6.94 -27.81
CA TRP A 467 -18.41 -6.31 -29.14
C TRP A 467 -17.75 -7.18 -30.21
N GLN A 468 -16.65 -7.87 -29.89
CA GLN A 468 -16.01 -8.82 -30.80
C GLN A 468 -16.94 -9.97 -31.18
N TYR A 469 -17.74 -10.48 -30.24
CA TYR A 469 -18.73 -11.51 -30.56
C TYR A 469 -19.79 -10.96 -31.52
N LEU A 470 -20.29 -9.73 -31.31
CA LEU A 470 -21.31 -9.12 -32.19
C LEU A 470 -20.84 -8.87 -33.63
N LEU A 471 -19.52 -8.86 -33.88
CA LEU A 471 -18.96 -8.75 -35.22
C LEU A 471 -18.91 -10.09 -35.97
N GLN A 472 -19.27 -11.22 -35.32
CA GLN A 472 -19.30 -12.53 -35.95
C GLN A 472 -20.60 -12.74 -36.74
N GLN A 473 -20.50 -13.42 -37.88
CA GLN A 473 -21.63 -13.67 -38.78
C GLN A 473 -22.70 -14.61 -38.20
N HIS A 474 -22.32 -15.49 -37.26
CA HIS A 474 -23.22 -16.41 -36.56
C HIS A 474 -22.93 -16.38 -35.05
N ILE A 475 -23.95 -16.03 -34.25
CA ILE A 475 -23.87 -15.94 -32.80
C ILE A 475 -24.96 -16.79 -32.16
N THR A 476 -24.67 -17.43 -31.03
CA THR A 476 -25.71 -18.06 -30.19
C THR A 476 -26.06 -17.18 -29.00
N PHE A 477 -27.33 -17.18 -28.62
CA PHE A 477 -27.81 -16.42 -27.47
C PHE A 477 -27.12 -16.81 -26.16
N THR A 478 -26.70 -18.06 -26.01
CA THR A 478 -25.95 -18.54 -24.84
C THR A 478 -24.59 -17.87 -24.70
N HIS A 479 -23.86 -17.66 -25.81
CA HIS A 479 -22.58 -16.93 -25.79
C HIS A 479 -22.78 -15.45 -25.45
N LEU A 480 -23.84 -14.82 -25.98
CA LEU A 480 -24.17 -13.42 -25.68
C LEU A 480 -24.60 -13.21 -24.21
N SER A 481 -25.42 -14.11 -23.67
CA SER A 481 -25.83 -14.07 -22.26
C SER A 481 -24.64 -14.24 -21.31
N LYS A 482 -23.70 -15.14 -21.66
CA LYS A 482 -22.48 -15.37 -20.87
C LYS A 482 -21.54 -14.16 -20.89
N SER A 483 -21.38 -13.50 -22.04
CA SER A 483 -20.54 -12.31 -22.15
C SER A 483 -21.15 -11.10 -21.42
N LEU A 484 -22.48 -10.93 -21.45
CA LEU A 484 -23.19 -9.92 -20.64
C LEU A 484 -22.97 -10.13 -19.13
N LYS A 485 -23.13 -11.36 -18.63
CA LYS A 485 -22.84 -11.69 -17.22
C LYS A 485 -21.39 -11.41 -16.83
N ALA A 486 -20.45 -11.63 -17.75
CA ALA A 486 -19.03 -11.35 -17.52
C ALA A 486 -18.76 -9.84 -17.40
N ILE A 487 -19.44 -9.01 -18.22
CA ILE A 487 -19.37 -7.54 -18.11
C ILE A 487 -19.90 -7.10 -16.75
N GLU A 488 -21.11 -7.52 -16.38
CA GLU A 488 -21.75 -7.11 -15.13
C GLU A 488 -20.89 -7.46 -13.90
N SER A 489 -20.39 -8.70 -13.85
CA SER A 489 -19.48 -9.15 -12.80
C SER A 489 -18.19 -8.33 -12.73
N ALA A 490 -17.57 -8.03 -13.88
CA ALA A 490 -16.35 -7.26 -13.95
C ALA A 490 -16.55 -5.78 -13.53
N ILE A 491 -17.67 -5.17 -13.91
CA ILE A 491 -18.04 -3.79 -13.52
C ILE A 491 -18.27 -3.71 -12.00
N VAL A 492 -19.05 -4.63 -11.43
CA VAL A 492 -19.32 -4.65 -9.98
C VAL A 492 -18.03 -4.84 -9.19
N LYS A 493 -17.16 -5.75 -9.65
CA LYS A 493 -15.84 -5.98 -9.03
C LYS A 493 -14.96 -4.73 -9.09
N ALA A 494 -14.89 -4.07 -10.25
CA ALA A 494 -14.11 -2.86 -10.41
C ALA A 494 -14.64 -1.70 -9.55
N ASP A 495 -15.94 -1.47 -9.53
CA ASP A 495 -16.59 -0.43 -8.71
C ASP A 495 -16.30 -0.63 -7.22
N LYS A 496 -16.44 -1.87 -6.73
CA LYS A 496 -16.10 -2.23 -5.34
C LYS A 496 -14.64 -1.95 -5.00
N VAL A 497 -13.72 -2.32 -5.90
CA VAL A 497 -12.29 -2.09 -5.70
C VAL A 497 -11.99 -0.59 -5.68
N TYR A 498 -12.51 0.19 -6.62
CA TYR A 498 -12.33 1.64 -6.63
C TYR A 498 -12.81 2.29 -5.33
N ARG A 499 -14.01 1.94 -4.85
CA ARG A 499 -14.56 2.44 -3.59
C ARG A 499 -13.70 2.10 -2.38
N THR A 500 -13.29 0.83 -2.26
CA THR A 500 -12.42 0.37 -1.15
C THR A 500 -11.10 1.15 -1.11
N VAL A 501 -10.54 1.49 -2.28
CA VAL A 501 -9.29 2.24 -2.36
C VAL A 501 -9.51 3.74 -2.14
N LEU A 502 -10.62 4.31 -2.62
CA LEU A 502 -10.97 5.72 -2.38
C LEU A 502 -11.30 6.00 -0.91
N GLU A 503 -11.97 5.09 -0.21
CA GLU A 503 -12.21 5.17 1.24
C GLU A 503 -10.90 5.25 2.03
N ARG A 504 -9.84 4.60 1.52
CA ARG A 504 -8.53 4.56 2.16
C ARG A 504 -7.62 5.72 1.73
N TYR A 505 -7.84 6.27 0.54
CA TYR A 505 -7.04 7.36 -0.04
C TYR A 505 -7.92 8.45 -0.68
N PRO A 506 -8.76 9.13 0.13
CA PRO A 506 -9.76 10.06 -0.40
C PRO A 506 -9.15 11.32 -1.03
N TYR A 507 -7.94 11.71 -0.61
CA TYR A 507 -7.25 12.91 -1.11
C TYR A 507 -6.30 12.64 -2.29
N SER A 508 -6.39 11.46 -2.92
CA SER A 508 -5.56 11.12 -4.07
C SER A 508 -6.24 11.53 -5.37
N ALA A 509 -5.93 12.73 -5.88
CA ALA A 509 -6.46 13.24 -7.16
C ALA A 509 -6.29 12.24 -8.32
N LYS A 510 -5.15 11.54 -8.36
CA LYS A 510 -4.86 10.48 -9.33
C LYS A 510 -5.85 9.31 -9.24
N MET A 511 -6.26 8.92 -8.03
CA MET A 511 -7.22 7.83 -7.82
C MET A 511 -8.64 8.28 -8.16
N ILE A 512 -9.02 9.48 -7.73
CA ILE A 512 -10.32 10.09 -8.02
C ILE A 512 -10.55 10.22 -9.53
N LYS A 513 -9.58 10.77 -10.28
CA LYS A 513 -9.63 10.83 -11.76
C LYS A 513 -9.74 9.44 -12.39
N GLY A 514 -9.03 8.46 -11.82
CA GLY A 514 -9.11 7.07 -12.28
C GLY A 514 -10.52 6.48 -12.15
N TYR A 515 -11.22 6.81 -11.06
CA TYR A 515 -12.61 6.39 -10.85
C TYR A 515 -13.59 7.18 -11.72
N ALA A 516 -13.39 8.49 -11.90
CA ALA A 516 -14.20 9.32 -12.79
C ALA A 516 -14.19 8.75 -14.23
N ARG A 517 -13.00 8.40 -14.76
CA ARG A 517 -12.86 7.74 -16.06
C ARG A 517 -13.55 6.39 -16.15
N PHE A 518 -13.56 5.62 -15.05
CA PHE A 518 -14.28 4.35 -14.97
C PHE A 518 -15.79 4.57 -15.03
N LEU A 519 -16.31 5.53 -14.26
CA LEU A 519 -17.73 5.87 -14.26
C LEU A 519 -18.19 6.35 -15.63
N GLU A 520 -17.42 7.22 -16.27
CA GLU A 520 -17.70 7.74 -17.62
C GLU A 520 -17.59 6.65 -18.70
N GLY A 521 -16.43 5.99 -18.80
CA GLY A 521 -16.11 5.11 -19.92
C GLY A 521 -16.61 3.67 -19.80
N VAL A 522 -16.90 3.19 -18.58
CA VAL A 522 -17.32 1.80 -18.35
C VAL A 522 -18.74 1.73 -17.81
N LYS A 523 -19.06 2.52 -16.77
CA LYS A 523 -20.40 2.53 -16.16
C LYS A 523 -21.40 3.41 -16.91
N ASN A 524 -20.91 4.26 -17.82
CA ASN A 524 -21.69 5.24 -18.57
C ASN A 524 -22.49 6.21 -17.66
N ASP A 525 -21.85 6.71 -16.60
CA ASP A 525 -22.41 7.66 -15.62
C ASP A 525 -21.60 8.98 -15.63
N PRO A 526 -21.80 9.83 -16.67
CA PRO A 526 -21.01 11.05 -16.87
C PRO A 526 -21.26 12.11 -15.79
N TRP A 527 -22.45 12.11 -15.18
CA TRP A 527 -22.82 13.10 -14.17
C TRP A 527 -22.07 12.86 -12.85
N ARG A 528 -21.98 11.60 -12.40
CA ARG A 528 -21.13 11.26 -11.25
C ARG A 528 -19.65 11.44 -11.56
N ALA A 529 -19.21 11.10 -12.79
CA ALA A 529 -17.83 11.32 -13.19
C ALA A 529 -17.42 12.79 -13.10
N SER A 530 -18.27 13.71 -13.57
CA SER A 530 -18.04 15.17 -13.51
C SER A 530 -17.81 15.67 -12.07
N LYS A 531 -18.58 15.17 -11.10
CA LYS A 531 -18.38 15.50 -9.68
C LYS A 531 -16.97 15.12 -9.20
N PHE A 532 -16.52 13.90 -9.51
CA PHE A 532 -15.19 13.43 -9.13
C PHE A 532 -14.06 14.14 -9.88
N TYR A 533 -14.27 14.53 -11.15
CA TYR A 533 -13.29 15.37 -11.87
C TYR A 533 -13.12 16.72 -11.19
N THR A 534 -14.22 17.38 -10.83
CA THR A 534 -14.20 18.67 -10.12
C THR A 534 -13.49 18.56 -8.76
N GLU A 535 -13.73 17.47 -8.02
CA GLU A 535 -13.09 17.20 -6.74
C GLU A 535 -11.57 16.97 -6.90
N ALA A 536 -11.16 16.25 -7.94
CA ALA A 536 -9.76 16.03 -8.22
C ALA A 536 -9.03 17.31 -8.66
N GLU A 537 -9.69 18.20 -9.41
CA GLU A 537 -9.14 19.51 -9.80
C GLU A 537 -8.91 20.41 -8.58
N LYS A 538 -9.87 20.45 -7.64
CA LYS A 538 -9.69 21.20 -6.39
C LYS A 538 -8.48 20.73 -5.58
N LEU A 539 -8.32 19.41 -5.42
CA LEU A 539 -7.19 18.84 -4.69
C LEU A 539 -5.84 19.05 -5.37
N GLU A 540 -5.81 19.22 -6.70
CA GLU A 540 -4.58 19.57 -7.42
C GLU A 540 -4.25 21.05 -7.27
N ALA A 541 -5.26 21.93 -7.35
CA ALA A 541 -5.07 23.38 -7.14
C ALA A 541 -4.57 23.70 -5.73
N GLU A 542 -5.16 23.08 -4.69
CA GLU A 542 -4.70 23.23 -3.29
C GLU A 542 -3.23 22.80 -3.12
N ARG A 543 -2.80 21.73 -3.80
CA ARG A 543 -1.41 21.27 -3.77
C ARG A 543 -0.45 22.19 -4.52
N GLU A 544 -0.88 22.76 -5.63
CA GLU A 544 -0.08 23.72 -6.40
C GLU A 544 0.12 25.02 -5.61
N GLU A 545 -0.90 25.50 -4.90
CA GLU A 545 -0.80 26.65 -3.99
C GLU A 545 0.12 26.35 -2.80
N GLU A 546 0.01 25.18 -2.16
CA GLU A 546 0.93 24.74 -1.09
C GLU A 546 2.38 24.63 -1.59
N ALA A 547 2.59 24.07 -2.79
CA ALA A 547 3.92 23.95 -3.40
C ALA A 547 4.52 25.32 -3.73
N ALA A 548 3.72 26.25 -4.24
CA ALA A 548 4.16 27.62 -4.53
C ALA A 548 4.46 28.42 -3.25
N ALA A 549 3.68 28.22 -2.17
CA ALA A 549 3.95 28.83 -0.87
C ALA A 549 5.28 28.35 -0.27
N LEU A 550 5.60 27.06 -0.45
CA LEU A 550 6.88 26.46 -0.03
C LEU A 550 8.08 26.93 -0.88
N GLU A 551 7.88 27.37 -2.13
CA GLU A 551 8.95 27.93 -2.97
C GLU A 551 9.37 29.35 -2.55
N LEU A 552 8.48 30.12 -1.93
CA LEU A 552 8.72 31.51 -1.52
C LEU A 552 9.52 31.66 -0.21
N GLU A 553 9.63 30.62 0.63
CA GLU A 553 10.29 30.68 1.95
C GLU A 553 11.77 30.19 1.96
N GLY A 554 12.37 29.81 0.81
CA GLY A 554 13.57 28.96 0.78
C GLY A 554 14.89 29.55 0.22
N LEU A 555 15.51 30.52 0.90
CA LEU A 555 16.92 30.89 0.70
C LEU A 555 17.74 30.62 1.99
N ASP A 556 18.28 29.40 2.12
CA ASP A 556 19.57 29.05 2.77
C ASP A 556 19.63 27.53 3.08
N GLY A 557 20.78 26.90 2.83
CA GLY A 557 20.95 25.44 2.65
C GLY A 557 21.01 24.55 3.91
N ASP A 558 20.90 23.23 3.71
CA ASP A 558 21.82 22.16 4.16
C ASP A 558 21.17 20.75 4.07
N ASP A 559 22.00 19.72 3.85
CA ASP A 559 21.80 18.41 3.20
C ASP A 559 20.68 17.46 3.71
N SER A 560 20.06 17.73 4.86
CA SER A 560 18.97 16.91 5.41
C SER A 560 17.63 17.11 4.69
N ARG A 561 17.51 18.16 3.88
CA ARG A 561 16.31 18.50 3.09
C ARG A 561 16.11 17.65 1.84
N LEU A 562 17.13 16.94 1.35
CA LEU A 562 17.07 16.20 0.07
C LEU A 562 16.26 14.90 0.14
N LEU A 563 16.23 14.25 1.31
CA LEU A 563 15.33 13.11 1.58
C LEU A 563 13.87 13.53 1.72
N ASN A 564 13.60 14.82 1.96
CA ASN A 564 12.26 15.38 2.12
C ASN A 564 11.61 15.78 0.78
N LYS A 565 12.37 15.77 -0.34
CA LYS A 565 11.91 16.09 -1.71
C LYS A 565 11.92 14.86 -2.63
N VAL A 566 11.31 13.74 -2.22
CA VAL A 566 11.16 12.56 -3.11
C VAL A 566 9.93 12.74 -4.00
N ASP A 567 10.09 13.40 -5.15
CA ASP A 567 9.11 13.35 -6.23
C ASP A 567 9.46 12.22 -7.20
N GLU A 568 8.54 11.27 -7.38
CA GLU A 568 8.70 10.17 -8.34
C GLU A 568 8.74 10.61 -9.80
N ARG A 569 8.30 11.83 -10.10
CA ARG A 569 8.44 12.42 -11.44
C ARG A 569 9.86 12.89 -11.71
N VAL A 570 10.68 13.07 -10.68
CA VAL A 570 12.01 13.68 -10.78
C VAL A 570 13.13 12.71 -10.38
N ASN A 571 12.92 11.85 -9.38
CA ASN A 571 13.96 10.99 -8.81
C ASN A 571 13.77 9.50 -9.13
N ALA A 572 14.87 8.78 -9.39
CA ALA A 572 14.86 7.32 -9.50
C ALA A 572 14.83 6.68 -8.10
N VAL A 573 13.94 5.70 -7.89
CA VAL A 573 13.74 5.07 -6.57
C VAL A 573 13.80 3.54 -6.70
N ILE A 574 14.58 2.91 -5.84
CA ILE A 574 14.72 1.46 -5.73
C ILE A 574 14.53 1.02 -4.27
N ILE A 575 13.70 0.01 -4.03
CA ILE A 575 13.49 -0.60 -2.71
C ILE A 575 14.07 -2.02 -2.72
N ILE A 576 14.88 -2.36 -1.71
CA ILE A 576 15.50 -3.67 -1.55
C ILE A 576 15.15 -4.29 -0.19
N ASN A 577 15.20 -5.61 -0.07
CA ASN A 577 15.11 -6.31 1.21
C ASN A 577 16.49 -6.51 1.86
N SER A 578 16.50 -7.13 3.05
CA SER A 578 17.69 -7.53 3.83
C SER A 578 18.70 -8.40 3.08
N ARG A 579 18.30 -9.05 1.98
CA ARG A 579 19.15 -9.88 1.10
C ARG A 579 19.63 -9.12 -0.14
N GLY A 580 19.32 -7.84 -0.26
CA GLY A 580 19.66 -7.01 -1.42
C GLY A 580 18.78 -7.27 -2.64
N GLN A 581 17.66 -7.98 -2.52
CA GLN A 581 16.74 -8.23 -3.63
C GLN A 581 15.82 -7.05 -3.84
N ILE A 582 15.74 -6.56 -5.07
CA ILE A 582 14.89 -5.44 -5.48
C ILE A 582 13.42 -5.86 -5.38
N GLN A 583 12.66 -5.18 -4.52
CA GLN A 583 11.23 -5.34 -4.35
C GLN A 583 10.43 -4.43 -5.29
N MET A 584 10.98 -3.26 -5.60
CA MET A 584 10.35 -2.26 -6.48
C MET A 584 11.40 -1.36 -7.12
N ALA A 585 11.19 -1.02 -8.39
CA ALA A 585 11.83 0.11 -9.05
C ALA A 585 10.78 1.02 -9.74
N ASN A 586 10.98 2.33 -9.71
CA ASN A 586 10.08 3.28 -10.39
C ASN A 586 10.45 3.50 -11.88
N LYS A 587 9.61 4.22 -12.65
CA LYS A 587 9.82 4.45 -14.10
C LYS A 587 11.18 5.09 -14.40
N LEU A 588 11.60 6.03 -13.56
CA LEU A 588 12.87 6.72 -13.73
C LEU A 588 14.06 5.80 -13.47
N ALA A 589 13.99 4.91 -12.47
CA ALA A 589 15.03 3.92 -12.25
C ALA A 589 15.20 2.98 -13.47
N TYR A 590 14.10 2.49 -14.05
CA TYR A 590 14.19 1.69 -15.28
C TYR A 590 14.86 2.45 -16.43
N ALA A 591 14.44 3.70 -16.66
CA ALA A 591 14.98 4.53 -17.72
C ALA A 591 16.47 4.86 -17.50
N MET A 592 16.85 5.21 -16.27
CA MET A 592 18.21 5.59 -15.89
C MET A 592 19.20 4.43 -16.02
N PHE A 593 18.80 3.22 -15.64
CA PHE A 593 19.66 2.03 -15.72
C PHE A 593 19.52 1.24 -17.03
N GLY A 594 18.61 1.63 -17.92
CA GLY A 594 18.38 1.01 -19.23
C GLY A 594 17.62 -0.32 -19.20
N TYR A 595 16.90 -0.61 -18.12
CA TYR A 595 16.13 -1.85 -17.96
C TYR A 595 14.66 -1.66 -18.35
N ASN A 596 14.01 -2.72 -18.82
CA ASN A 596 12.56 -2.71 -19.03
C ASN A 596 11.83 -2.92 -17.70
N LYS A 597 10.57 -2.47 -17.64
CA LYS A 597 9.71 -2.68 -16.47
C LYS A 597 9.59 -4.17 -16.13
N GLY A 598 9.83 -4.55 -14.87
CA GLY A 598 9.81 -5.93 -14.41
C GLY A 598 11.14 -6.69 -14.55
N GLU A 599 12.16 -6.11 -15.21
CA GLU A 599 13.48 -6.77 -15.34
C GLU A 599 14.35 -6.63 -14.09
N LEU A 600 14.04 -5.67 -13.20
CA LEU A 600 14.82 -5.39 -11.98
C LEU A 600 14.26 -6.13 -10.76
N GLU A 601 12.94 -6.23 -10.64
CA GLU A 601 12.27 -6.91 -9.53
C GLU A 601 12.73 -8.35 -9.36
N GLY A 602 13.01 -8.74 -8.11
CA GLY A 602 13.49 -10.07 -7.75
C GLY A 602 15.00 -10.30 -7.98
N LYS A 603 15.69 -9.41 -8.71
CA LYS A 603 17.15 -9.48 -8.87
C LYS A 603 17.87 -8.78 -7.70
N ASN A 604 19.13 -9.13 -7.49
CA ASN A 604 19.96 -8.48 -6.48
C ASN A 604 20.49 -7.13 -6.99
N VAL A 605 20.40 -6.09 -6.18
CA VAL A 605 20.84 -4.71 -6.49
C VAL A 605 22.33 -4.61 -6.85
N ALA A 606 23.15 -5.59 -6.43
CA ALA A 606 24.55 -5.72 -6.84
C ALA A 606 24.77 -5.70 -8.36
N MET A 607 23.74 -6.02 -9.16
CA MET A 607 23.84 -5.92 -10.62
C MET A 607 23.95 -4.49 -11.16
N LEU A 608 23.56 -3.48 -10.37
CA LEU A 608 23.54 -2.07 -10.76
C LEU A 608 24.83 -1.32 -10.37
N MET A 609 25.88 -2.04 -10.00
CA MET A 609 27.17 -1.47 -9.59
C MET A 609 28.34 -2.24 -10.21
N PRO A 610 29.47 -1.57 -10.50
CA PRO A 610 30.65 -2.22 -11.06
C PRO A 610 31.40 -3.08 -10.03
N LEU A 611 32.38 -3.86 -10.50
CA LEU A 611 33.36 -4.53 -9.63
C LEU A 611 34.32 -3.49 -9.01
N PRO A 612 34.78 -3.66 -7.76
CA PRO A 612 34.54 -4.78 -6.84
C PRO A 612 33.27 -4.61 -5.97
N PHE A 613 32.57 -3.46 -6.06
CA PHE A 613 31.43 -3.13 -5.20
C PHE A 613 30.30 -4.18 -5.27
N SER A 614 30.00 -4.70 -6.47
CA SER A 614 28.96 -5.71 -6.69
C SER A 614 29.17 -7.00 -5.89
N GLN A 615 30.40 -7.53 -5.87
CA GLN A 615 30.70 -8.78 -5.17
C GLN A 615 30.55 -8.65 -3.64
N ARG A 616 30.86 -7.47 -3.11
CA ARG A 616 30.91 -7.23 -1.66
C ARG A 616 29.63 -6.61 -1.10
N HIS A 617 28.70 -6.19 -1.96
CA HIS A 617 27.50 -5.44 -1.55
C HIS A 617 26.63 -6.16 -0.51
N ASN A 618 26.42 -7.47 -0.68
CA ASN A 618 25.67 -8.27 0.29
C ASN A 618 26.33 -8.27 1.68
N GLY A 619 27.67 -8.17 1.73
CA GLY A 619 28.42 -8.01 2.96
C GLY A 619 28.16 -6.66 3.65
N TYR A 620 27.99 -5.58 2.90
CA TYR A 620 27.65 -4.26 3.44
C TYR A 620 26.27 -4.27 4.11
N ILE A 621 25.27 -4.85 3.44
CA ILE A 621 23.92 -4.99 3.99
C ILE A 621 23.95 -5.86 5.26
N LYS A 622 24.61 -7.01 5.22
CA LYS A 622 24.72 -7.91 6.37
C LYS A 622 25.42 -7.23 7.55
N ARG A 623 26.55 -6.54 7.32
CA ARG A 623 27.27 -5.80 8.37
C ARG A 623 26.38 -4.73 8.99
N HIS A 624 25.62 -3.99 8.20
CA HIS A 624 24.69 -2.99 8.70
C HIS A 624 23.60 -3.61 9.59
N ILE A 625 22.96 -4.70 9.13
CA ILE A 625 21.95 -5.43 9.90
C ILE A 625 22.51 -5.94 11.24
N THR A 626 23.76 -6.43 11.24
CA THR A 626 24.35 -7.09 12.42
C THR A 626 24.94 -6.10 13.42
N THR A 627 25.55 -5.00 12.94
CA THR A 627 26.35 -4.09 13.77
C THR A 627 25.70 -2.73 14.01
N GLY A 628 24.68 -2.36 13.24
CA GLY A 628 24.04 -1.04 13.29
C GLY A 628 24.94 0.12 12.85
N ARG A 629 26.18 -0.12 12.43
CA ARG A 629 27.11 0.94 11.98
C ARG A 629 26.75 1.40 10.56
N GLU A 630 26.76 2.72 10.36
CA GLU A 630 26.36 3.40 9.12
C GLU A 630 27.60 3.77 8.29
N THR A 631 27.66 3.37 7.01
CA THR A 631 28.68 3.84 6.07
C THR A 631 28.12 4.71 4.94
N VAL A 632 26.85 4.53 4.55
CA VAL A 632 26.17 5.25 3.44
C VAL A 632 24.74 5.69 3.80
N MET A 633 24.22 5.29 4.96
CA MET A 633 22.88 5.68 5.38
C MET A 633 22.84 7.14 5.82
N ASN A 634 21.72 7.81 5.59
CA ASN A 634 21.45 9.19 6.02
C ASN A 634 22.41 10.27 5.47
N ARG A 635 23.21 9.97 4.43
CA ARG A 635 24.07 10.92 3.73
C ARG A 635 23.91 10.79 2.22
N VAL A 636 23.96 11.91 1.51
CA VAL A 636 24.05 11.92 0.05
C VAL A 636 25.49 11.62 -0.36
N THR A 637 25.69 10.55 -1.13
CA THR A 637 27.02 10.12 -1.58
C THR A 637 27.08 10.08 -3.11
N ASP A 638 28.12 10.68 -3.69
CA ASP A 638 28.42 10.55 -5.12
C ASP A 638 28.99 9.14 -5.39
N LEU A 639 28.33 8.39 -6.27
CA LEU A 639 28.68 7.01 -6.62
C LEU A 639 28.62 6.81 -8.14
N VAL A 640 29.04 5.62 -8.58
CA VAL A 640 28.96 5.19 -9.98
C VAL A 640 28.07 3.97 -10.12
N ALA A 641 27.13 4.07 -11.06
CA ALA A 641 26.14 3.05 -11.37
C ALA A 641 26.56 2.29 -12.63
N LEU A 642 26.19 1.02 -12.71
CA LEU A 642 26.38 0.18 -13.89
C LEU A 642 25.10 0.16 -14.73
N HIS A 643 25.17 0.65 -15.96
CA HIS A 643 24.07 0.58 -16.92
C HIS A 643 23.92 -0.85 -17.49
N LYS A 644 22.74 -1.19 -18.03
CA LYS A 644 22.49 -2.49 -18.71
C LYS A 644 23.47 -2.78 -19.85
N ASP A 645 24.02 -1.74 -20.46
CA ASP A 645 25.01 -1.80 -21.55
C ASP A 645 26.47 -1.87 -21.04
N ARG A 646 26.66 -2.10 -19.73
CA ARG A 646 27.95 -2.37 -19.06
C ARG A 646 28.90 -1.18 -18.94
N TYR A 647 28.54 0.01 -19.41
CA TYR A 647 29.25 1.24 -19.07
C TYR A 647 28.79 1.77 -17.69
N VAL A 648 29.61 2.63 -17.09
CA VAL A 648 29.27 3.30 -15.83
C VAL A 648 28.89 4.76 -16.02
N PHE A 649 28.02 5.27 -15.15
CA PHE A 649 27.64 6.67 -15.09
C PHE A 649 27.56 7.17 -13.64
N PRO A 650 27.87 8.45 -13.39
CA PRO A 650 27.84 9.01 -12.04
C PRO A 650 26.40 9.27 -11.58
N PHE A 651 26.14 9.07 -10.29
CA PHE A 651 24.86 9.38 -9.66
C PHE A 651 25.05 9.73 -8.19
N ARG A 652 24.07 10.41 -7.60
CA ARG A 652 23.99 10.64 -6.15
C ARG A 652 23.02 9.66 -5.52
N LEU A 653 23.44 9.04 -4.43
CA LEU A 653 22.64 8.09 -3.67
C LEU A 653 22.33 8.64 -2.28
N ALA A 654 21.08 8.53 -1.87
CA ALA A 654 20.68 8.61 -0.47
C ALA A 654 19.99 7.31 -0.06
N VAL A 655 20.46 6.66 1.00
CA VAL A 655 19.91 5.39 1.50
C VAL A 655 19.26 5.60 2.86
N SER A 656 18.04 5.07 3.04
CA SER A 656 17.36 5.01 4.32
C SER A 656 16.77 3.62 4.59
N LYS A 657 16.72 3.23 5.86
CA LYS A 657 16.02 2.03 6.31
C LYS A 657 14.53 2.35 6.45
N VAL A 658 13.67 1.58 5.79
CA VAL A 658 12.23 1.86 5.65
C VAL A 658 11.41 1.19 6.74
N SER A 659 11.64 -0.09 7.00
CA SER A 659 10.88 -0.88 7.98
C SER A 659 11.60 -2.17 8.34
N GLY A 660 11.09 -2.88 9.35
CA GLY A 660 11.55 -4.21 9.75
C GLY A 660 12.79 -4.24 10.66
N ALA A 661 12.99 -5.38 11.33
CA ALA A 661 14.16 -5.66 12.15
C ALA A 661 14.79 -6.98 11.68
N GLY A 662 16.14 -7.04 11.65
CA GLY A 662 16.86 -8.21 11.16
C GLY A 662 16.52 -8.54 9.70
N ASP A 663 16.12 -9.78 9.46
CA ASP A 663 15.84 -10.34 8.13
C ASP A 663 14.59 -9.75 7.44
N ASP A 664 13.70 -9.08 8.17
CA ASP A 664 12.54 -8.39 7.60
C ASP A 664 12.83 -6.93 7.22
N SER A 665 14.10 -6.50 7.30
CA SER A 665 14.48 -5.12 7.00
C SER A 665 14.28 -4.76 5.52
N LEU A 666 13.68 -3.61 5.25
CA LEU A 666 13.60 -3.00 3.92
C LEU A 666 14.43 -1.71 3.87
N PHE A 667 15.09 -1.47 2.73
CA PHE A 667 15.89 -0.27 2.48
C PHE A 667 15.42 0.43 1.21
N MET A 668 15.41 1.76 1.22
CA MET A 668 15.13 2.60 0.07
C MET A 668 16.40 3.31 -0.36
N GLY A 669 16.70 3.25 -1.65
CA GLY A 669 17.69 4.11 -2.31
C GLY A 669 16.99 5.13 -3.20
N VAL A 670 17.26 6.42 -2.96
CA VAL A 670 16.91 7.52 -3.85
C VAL A 670 18.13 7.87 -4.68
N ILE A 671 17.98 7.80 -6.00
CA ILE A 671 19.03 7.88 -7.00
C ILE A 671 18.76 9.12 -7.85
N MET A 672 19.73 10.03 -7.86
CA MET A 672 19.69 11.25 -8.65
C MET A 672 20.76 11.17 -9.73
N GLY A 673 20.37 11.30 -10.99
CA GLY A 673 21.32 11.31 -12.10
C GLY A 673 22.22 12.54 -12.03
N VAL A 674 23.51 12.36 -12.26
CA VAL A 674 24.44 13.46 -12.47
C VAL A 674 24.78 13.46 -13.96
N GLU A 675 24.57 14.58 -14.64
CA GLU A 675 24.96 14.68 -16.05
C GLU A 675 26.48 14.50 -16.20
N PRO A 676 26.94 13.55 -17.05
CA PRO A 676 28.35 13.35 -17.25
C PRO A 676 28.93 14.56 -18.00
N PRO A 677 30.16 15.02 -17.67
CA PRO A 677 30.81 16.10 -18.39
C PRO A 677 31.04 15.69 -19.86
N THR A 678 30.70 16.57 -20.80
CA THR A 678 30.82 16.29 -22.24
C THR A 678 32.27 16.34 -22.75
N ASP A 679 33.17 16.95 -21.98
CA ASP A 679 34.57 17.14 -22.34
C ASP A 679 35.53 16.13 -21.70
N THR A 680 35.01 15.13 -20.97
CA THR A 680 35.83 14.09 -20.34
C THR A 680 35.30 12.69 -20.57
N ALA A 681 36.20 11.75 -20.84
CA ALA A 681 35.96 10.32 -20.76
C ALA A 681 36.65 9.74 -19.53
N ASN A 682 35.99 8.82 -18.82
CA ASN A 682 36.47 8.28 -17.54
C ASN A 682 36.75 6.78 -17.63
N VAL A 683 37.91 6.39 -17.10
CA VAL A 683 38.28 4.99 -16.86
C VAL A 683 38.48 4.79 -15.36
N TYR A 684 37.84 3.78 -14.81
CA TYR A 684 37.92 3.40 -13.41
C TYR A 684 38.87 2.22 -13.27
N ILE A 685 39.94 2.38 -12.48
CA ILE A 685 40.98 1.37 -12.28
C ILE A 685 41.07 0.95 -10.81
N LEU A 686 41.39 -0.32 -10.59
CA LEU A 686 41.75 -0.84 -9.27
C LEU A 686 43.17 -0.40 -8.89
N SER A 687 43.56 -0.57 -7.62
CA SER A 687 44.89 -0.19 -7.15
C SER A 687 46.05 -0.93 -7.83
N GLY A 688 45.79 -2.12 -8.38
CA GLY A 688 46.73 -2.86 -9.23
C GLY A 688 46.81 -2.38 -10.69
N GLY A 689 46.08 -1.32 -11.07
CA GLY A 689 46.12 -0.75 -12.43
C GLY A 689 45.26 -1.48 -13.47
N SER A 690 44.47 -2.48 -13.08
CA SER A 690 43.49 -3.13 -13.96
C SER A 690 42.24 -2.28 -14.13
N VAL A 691 41.69 -2.24 -15.35
CA VAL A 691 40.44 -1.54 -15.66
C VAL A 691 39.24 -2.27 -15.05
N ALA A 692 38.50 -1.58 -14.19
CA ALA A 692 37.29 -2.08 -13.54
C ALA A 692 36.03 -1.68 -14.30
N ALA A 693 36.00 -0.47 -14.85
CA ALA A 693 34.86 0.05 -15.62
C ALA A 693 35.27 1.24 -16.49
N VAL A 694 34.46 1.55 -17.51
CA VAL A 694 34.59 2.74 -18.35
C VAL A 694 33.24 3.40 -18.53
N ASP A 695 33.21 4.72 -18.72
CA ASP A 695 31.98 5.45 -19.01
C ASP A 695 31.58 5.40 -20.50
N GLN A 696 30.42 5.96 -20.81
CA GLN A 696 29.92 5.98 -22.20
C GLN A 696 30.79 6.83 -23.13
N ALA A 697 31.34 7.94 -22.63
CA ALA A 697 32.20 8.83 -23.41
C ALA A 697 33.49 8.12 -23.87
N PHE A 698 34.06 7.25 -23.03
CA PHE A 698 35.20 6.40 -23.41
C PHE A 698 34.87 5.52 -24.62
N VAL A 699 33.71 4.88 -24.62
CA VAL A 699 33.27 4.01 -25.73
C VAL A 699 33.09 4.84 -27.01
N ASP A 700 32.49 6.02 -26.90
CA ASP A 700 32.29 6.93 -28.04
C ASP A 700 33.62 7.47 -28.60
N TRP A 701 34.61 7.73 -27.74
CA TRP A 701 35.85 8.38 -28.13
C TRP A 701 36.90 7.44 -28.69
N PHE A 702 36.95 6.19 -28.22
CA PHE A 702 38.00 5.24 -28.58
C PHE A 702 37.47 4.03 -29.35
N GLY A 703 36.15 3.84 -29.44
CA GLY A 703 35.52 2.74 -30.17
C GLY A 703 35.63 1.37 -29.48
N HIS A 704 36.26 1.31 -28.31
CA HIS A 704 36.41 0.09 -27.53
C HIS A 704 35.24 -0.09 -26.57
N THR A 705 34.74 -1.31 -26.46
CA THR A 705 33.69 -1.66 -25.52
C THR A 705 34.28 -2.02 -24.15
N VAL A 706 33.45 -1.99 -23.11
CA VAL A 706 33.88 -2.34 -21.73
C VAL A 706 34.51 -3.74 -21.69
N GLU A 707 33.97 -4.68 -22.47
CA GLU A 707 34.42 -6.08 -22.53
C GLU A 707 35.83 -6.22 -23.13
N ASP A 708 36.24 -5.29 -24.00
CA ASP A 708 37.56 -5.32 -24.64
C ASP A 708 38.69 -5.06 -23.62
N TYR A 709 38.42 -4.35 -22.51
CA TYR A 709 39.43 -3.93 -21.53
C TYR A 709 39.16 -4.31 -20.09
N LEU A 710 38.00 -4.87 -19.76
CA LEU A 710 37.69 -5.29 -18.40
C LEU A 710 38.79 -6.24 -17.87
N GLY A 711 39.39 -5.89 -16.73
CA GLY A 711 40.48 -6.63 -16.10
C GLY A 711 41.87 -6.43 -16.71
N HIS A 712 41.98 -5.83 -17.91
CA HIS A 712 43.26 -5.57 -18.55
C HIS A 712 44.00 -4.40 -17.87
N PRO A 713 45.35 -4.38 -17.91
CA PRO A 713 46.13 -3.27 -17.38
C PRO A 713 45.85 -1.96 -18.15
N VAL A 714 45.64 -0.84 -17.46
CA VAL A 714 45.26 0.43 -18.07
C VAL A 714 46.30 0.96 -19.08
N HIS A 715 47.58 0.61 -18.93
CA HIS A 715 48.63 1.03 -19.84
C HIS A 715 48.51 0.44 -21.25
N THR A 716 47.68 -0.58 -21.47
CA THR A 716 47.44 -1.13 -22.81
C THR A 716 46.62 -0.19 -23.70
N LEU A 717 45.91 0.78 -23.09
CA LEU A 717 45.10 1.78 -23.79
C LEU A 717 45.95 2.76 -24.60
N ALA A 718 47.15 3.08 -24.12
CA ALA A 718 48.01 4.06 -24.78
C ALA A 718 48.87 3.43 -25.88
N VAL A 719 49.24 4.27 -26.84
CA VAL A 719 50.31 3.97 -27.80
C VAL A 719 51.65 3.85 -27.08
N ASP A 720 51.95 4.83 -26.21
CA ASP A 720 53.08 4.80 -25.28
C ASP A 720 52.61 4.39 -23.87
N PRO A 721 53.05 3.24 -23.32
CA PRO A 721 52.61 2.78 -22.01
C PRO A 721 53.24 3.53 -20.82
N VAL A 722 54.29 4.34 -21.03
CA VAL A 722 55.05 4.98 -19.94
C VAL A 722 54.20 5.89 -19.03
N PRO A 723 53.33 6.78 -19.55
CA PRO A 723 52.51 7.66 -18.71
C PRO A 723 51.58 6.91 -17.77
N PHE A 724 50.96 5.82 -18.25
CA PHE A 724 50.05 5.00 -17.44
C PHE A 724 50.79 4.12 -16.43
N LYS A 725 51.99 3.61 -16.75
CA LYS A 725 52.80 2.87 -15.77
C LYS A 725 53.17 3.73 -14.57
N ARG A 726 53.61 4.97 -14.80
CA ARG A 726 53.90 5.95 -13.72
C ARG A 726 52.68 6.22 -12.86
N LEU A 727 51.51 6.41 -13.49
CA LEU A 727 50.24 6.62 -12.81
C LEU A 727 49.86 5.43 -11.92
N VAL A 728 50.03 4.20 -12.41
CA VAL A 728 49.76 2.98 -11.62
C VAL A 728 50.73 2.83 -10.44
N GLU A 729 52.02 3.11 -10.63
CA GLU A 729 53.03 3.06 -9.54
C GLU A 729 52.73 4.03 -8.39
N GLU A 730 52.13 5.18 -8.67
CA GLU A 730 51.69 6.14 -7.65
C GLU A 730 50.41 5.71 -6.94
N VAL A 731 49.45 5.16 -7.69
CA VAL A 731 48.23 4.56 -7.15
C VAL A 731 48.58 3.45 -6.16
N THR A 732 49.49 2.54 -6.53
CA THR A 732 49.91 1.44 -5.66
C THR A 732 50.67 1.91 -4.42
N ARG A 733 51.39 3.04 -4.50
CA ARG A 733 52.06 3.66 -3.33
C ARG A 733 51.08 4.25 -2.32
N HIS A 734 49.99 4.86 -2.77
CA HIS A 734 49.01 5.53 -1.90
C HIS A 734 47.94 4.58 -1.33
N ASP A 735 47.80 3.36 -1.85
CA ASP A 735 46.81 2.37 -1.35
C ASP A 735 47.26 1.66 -0.05
N GLN A 736 48.28 2.19 0.65
CA GLN A 736 48.76 1.63 1.92
C GLN A 736 47.92 2.10 3.12
N PRO A 737 47.65 1.24 4.12
CA PRO A 737 46.61 1.44 5.15
C PRO A 737 46.87 2.52 6.22
N ASN A 738 47.93 3.34 6.11
CA ASN A 738 48.36 4.27 7.17
C ASN A 738 48.06 5.76 6.91
N ASP A 739 47.50 6.15 5.76
CA ASP A 739 47.16 7.56 5.48
C ASP A 739 45.66 7.84 5.71
N GLU A 740 45.31 8.24 6.94
CA GLU A 740 44.02 8.87 7.24
C GLU A 740 44.03 10.34 6.77
N GLY A 741 43.79 10.58 5.48
CA GLY A 741 43.58 11.95 4.99
C GLY A 741 43.72 12.10 3.48
N VAL A 742 42.60 12.42 2.82
CA VAL A 742 42.44 13.08 1.51
C VAL A 742 43.64 12.96 0.55
N CYS A 743 43.56 12.07 -0.45
CA CYS A 743 44.51 12.02 -1.56
C CYS A 743 44.18 13.07 -2.64
N PRO A 744 44.97 14.15 -2.85
CA PRO A 744 44.93 14.89 -4.10
C PRO A 744 46.12 14.41 -4.95
N VAL A 745 46.09 13.16 -5.44
CA VAL A 745 47.09 12.74 -6.44
C VAL A 745 46.68 13.35 -7.78
N PHE A 746 46.97 14.64 -7.95
CA PHE A 746 46.72 15.38 -9.17
C PHE A 746 47.94 15.26 -10.09
N LEU A 747 48.11 14.11 -10.74
CA LEU A 747 49.07 14.00 -11.85
C LEU A 747 48.38 14.28 -13.18
N GLY A 748 48.87 15.32 -13.85
CA GLY A 748 48.45 15.71 -15.18
C GLY A 748 49.47 15.30 -16.24
N ALA A 749 49.23 14.22 -16.99
CA ALA A 749 50.00 13.93 -18.20
C ALA A 749 49.32 14.62 -19.39
N LYS A 750 50.04 15.48 -20.09
CA LYS A 750 49.56 16.14 -21.32
C LYS A 750 50.06 15.39 -22.54
N HIS A 751 49.25 15.39 -23.59
CA HIS A 751 49.56 14.78 -24.90
C HIS A 751 49.80 13.27 -24.87
N VAL A 752 48.85 12.51 -24.31
CA VAL A 752 48.87 11.04 -24.31
C VAL A 752 48.03 10.54 -25.48
N LEU A 753 48.65 9.77 -26.39
CA LEU A 753 47.95 9.15 -27.51
C LEU A 753 47.29 7.84 -27.07
N ILE A 754 45.96 7.80 -27.08
CA ILE A 754 45.16 6.62 -26.79
C ILE A 754 44.81 5.90 -28.10
N LYS A 755 44.93 4.58 -28.13
CA LYS A 755 44.57 3.77 -29.30
C LYS A 755 43.06 3.86 -29.54
N HIS A 756 42.68 4.10 -30.80
CA HIS A 756 41.30 4.02 -31.25
C HIS A 756 41.10 2.72 -32.05
N LYS A 757 39.99 2.02 -31.82
CA LYS A 757 39.72 0.70 -32.43
C LYS A 757 39.64 0.74 -33.96
N TYR A 758 39.06 1.82 -34.50
CA TYR A 758 38.72 1.94 -35.93
C TYR A 758 39.39 3.10 -36.68
N THR A 759 40.10 3.99 -36.00
CA THR A 759 40.63 5.24 -36.58
C THR A 759 41.99 5.57 -35.97
N ASP A 760 42.57 6.72 -36.33
CA ASP A 760 43.85 7.15 -35.81
C ASP A 760 43.81 7.39 -34.28
N PRO A 761 44.94 7.22 -33.57
CA PRO A 761 45.02 7.46 -32.13
C PRO A 761 44.52 8.85 -31.71
N VAL A 762 43.87 8.92 -30.55
CA VAL A 762 43.25 10.15 -30.04
C VAL A 762 44.16 10.79 -28.98
N ASP A 763 44.50 12.06 -29.20
CA ASP A 763 45.28 12.84 -28.24
C ASP A 763 44.45 13.35 -27.06
N VAL A 764 44.87 13.00 -25.84
CA VAL A 764 44.19 13.37 -24.60
C VAL A 764 45.15 13.86 -23.52
N SER A 765 44.61 14.65 -22.59
CA SER A 765 45.23 14.99 -21.32
C SER A 765 44.62 14.14 -20.20
N LEU A 766 45.45 13.51 -19.36
CA LEU A 766 45.01 12.64 -18.26
C LEU A 766 45.01 13.39 -16.93
N ARG A 767 44.05 13.09 -16.05
CA ARG A 767 44.08 13.44 -14.62
C ARG A 767 43.63 12.25 -13.79
N LEU A 768 44.27 12.03 -12.65
CA LEU A 768 43.88 11.00 -11.70
C LEU A 768 43.07 11.62 -10.55
N LYS A 769 42.00 10.93 -10.12
CA LYS A 769 41.25 11.24 -8.90
C LYS A 769 40.92 9.96 -8.14
N ALA A 770 41.07 9.96 -6.82
CA ALA A 770 40.59 8.89 -5.97
C ALA A 770 39.07 9.01 -5.76
N THR A 771 38.35 7.90 -5.90
CA THR A 771 36.89 7.80 -5.73
C THR A 771 36.55 6.49 -5.00
N GLY A 772 36.07 6.54 -3.76
CA GLY A 772 35.85 5.34 -2.94
C GLY A 772 34.88 5.54 -1.78
N LEU A 773 34.34 4.42 -1.29
CA LEU A 773 33.45 4.33 -0.13
C LEU A 773 34.20 3.65 1.02
N GLY A 774 34.62 4.42 2.04
CA GLY A 774 35.28 3.87 3.22
C GLY A 774 36.71 3.37 2.94
N THR A 775 37.03 2.14 3.33
CA THR A 775 38.38 1.54 3.29
C THR A 775 38.83 1.05 1.90
N GLU A 776 38.06 1.31 0.85
CA GLU A 776 38.33 0.75 -0.49
C GLU A 776 38.26 1.84 -1.57
N THR A 777 39.37 2.01 -2.27
CA THR A 777 39.61 3.09 -3.23
C THR A 777 39.54 2.56 -4.67
N ILE A 778 38.69 3.16 -5.51
CA ILE A 778 38.80 3.04 -6.97
C ILE A 778 39.38 4.35 -7.49
N TYR A 779 40.28 4.27 -8.46
CA TYR A 779 40.89 5.47 -9.03
C TYR A 779 40.22 5.78 -10.37
N ARG A 780 39.75 7.02 -10.53
CA ARG A 780 39.18 7.55 -11.76
C ARG A 780 40.26 8.27 -12.55
N VAL A 781 40.56 7.76 -13.74
CA VAL A 781 41.38 8.43 -14.74
C VAL A 781 40.45 9.24 -15.64
N GLU A 782 40.46 10.56 -15.47
CA GLU A 782 39.76 11.53 -16.32
C GLU A 782 40.62 11.81 -17.57
N MET A 783 40.06 11.59 -18.75
CA MET A 783 40.70 11.84 -20.04
C MET A 783 39.99 13.02 -20.72
N ARG A 784 40.72 14.09 -21.02
CA ARG A 784 40.20 15.26 -21.74
C ARG A 784 40.78 15.31 -23.15
N ARG A 785 39.93 15.35 -24.17
CA ARG A 785 40.35 15.37 -25.58
C ARG A 785 41.01 16.71 -25.91
N ASN A 786 42.17 16.69 -26.57
CA ASN A 786 42.84 17.91 -27.07
C ASN A 786 42.33 18.32 -28.46
N GLN A 787 41.49 17.49 -29.07
CA GLN A 787 40.92 17.65 -30.41
C GLN A 787 39.39 17.54 -30.37
N PRO A 788 38.65 18.13 -31.33
CA PRO A 788 37.18 18.06 -31.33
C PRO A 788 36.67 16.61 -31.44
N PRO A 789 35.50 16.31 -30.85
CA PRO A 789 34.89 14.99 -30.96
C PRO A 789 34.52 14.69 -32.42
N VAL A 790 34.64 13.43 -32.79
CA VAL A 790 34.33 12.95 -34.14
C VAL A 790 33.20 11.95 -34.04
N GLU A 791 32.13 12.18 -34.81
CA GLU A 791 31.00 11.27 -34.91
C GLU A 791 31.30 10.18 -35.94
N LEU A 792 31.07 8.92 -35.56
CA LEU A 792 31.48 7.76 -36.35
C LEU A 792 30.34 6.73 -36.43
N VAL A 793 30.19 6.13 -37.61
CA VAL A 793 29.40 4.91 -37.84
C VAL A 793 30.30 3.89 -38.53
N LEU A 794 30.31 2.67 -38.03
CA LEU A 794 30.97 1.54 -38.65
C LEU A 794 29.90 0.63 -39.25
N THR A 795 30.01 0.31 -40.54
CA THR A 795 29.18 -0.69 -41.20
C THR A 795 30.02 -1.85 -41.73
N ASN A 796 29.45 -3.05 -41.79
CA ASN A 796 30.08 -4.18 -42.47
C ASN A 796 29.78 -4.17 -43.98
N ARG A 797 30.35 -5.12 -44.74
CA ARG A 797 30.10 -5.30 -46.19
C ARG A 797 28.62 -5.43 -46.59
N LYS A 798 27.74 -5.81 -45.66
CA LYS A 798 26.29 -5.91 -45.88
C LYS A 798 25.52 -4.64 -45.50
N GLY A 799 26.20 -3.58 -45.08
CA GLY A 799 25.57 -2.33 -44.63
C GLY A 799 25.00 -2.37 -43.22
N ARG A 800 25.28 -3.41 -42.43
CA ARG A 800 24.82 -3.49 -41.04
C ARG A 800 25.73 -2.69 -40.12
N ILE A 801 25.12 -1.90 -39.24
CA ILE A 801 25.85 -1.05 -38.29
C ILE A 801 26.49 -1.93 -37.20
N ALA A 802 27.81 -1.89 -37.10
CA ALA A 802 28.58 -2.57 -36.07
C ALA A 802 28.86 -1.65 -34.87
N PHE A 803 29.15 -0.38 -35.12
CA PHE A 803 29.43 0.64 -34.10
C PHE A 803 28.83 1.98 -34.53
N ILE A 804 28.34 2.76 -33.57
CA ILE A 804 27.88 4.13 -33.79
C ILE A 804 28.09 4.94 -32.51
N THR A 805 28.59 6.16 -32.64
CA THR A 805 28.77 7.08 -31.51
C THR A 805 27.42 7.54 -30.96
N SER A 806 27.31 7.66 -29.63
CA SER A 806 26.06 8.01 -28.95
C SER A 806 25.44 9.36 -29.32
N PRO A 807 26.21 10.44 -29.57
CA PRO A 807 25.65 11.69 -30.08
C PRO A 807 24.93 11.51 -31.42
N LEU A 808 25.57 10.81 -32.36
CA LEU A 808 25.02 10.55 -33.69
C LEU A 808 23.78 9.64 -33.65
N ALA A 809 23.79 8.58 -32.84
CA ALA A 809 22.61 7.74 -32.66
C ALA A 809 21.41 8.55 -32.10
N ARG A 810 21.66 9.43 -31.12
CA ARG A 810 20.63 10.33 -30.56
C ARG A 810 20.12 11.34 -31.57
N ALA A 811 21.00 11.90 -32.42
CA ALA A 811 20.60 12.78 -33.52
C ALA A 811 19.63 12.09 -34.49
N LEU A 812 19.81 10.78 -34.70
CA LEU A 812 18.90 9.95 -35.49
C LEU A 812 17.63 9.51 -34.72
N GLY A 813 17.49 9.86 -33.45
CA GLY A 813 16.34 9.48 -32.61
C GLY A 813 16.40 8.06 -32.04
N HIS A 814 17.59 7.44 -32.05
CA HIS A 814 17.80 6.06 -31.61
C HIS A 814 18.87 5.95 -30.51
N THR A 815 18.96 4.77 -29.89
CA THR A 815 20.10 4.43 -29.01
C THR A 815 21.16 3.67 -29.80
N PRO A 816 22.46 3.73 -29.42
CA PRO A 816 23.50 2.96 -30.11
C PRO A 816 23.18 1.47 -30.21
N ARG A 817 22.61 0.90 -29.14
CA ARG A 817 22.25 -0.52 -29.08
C ARG A 817 21.08 -0.88 -30.01
N SER A 818 20.07 -0.02 -30.14
CA SER A 818 18.95 -0.28 -31.06
C SER A 818 19.36 -0.28 -32.52
N LEU A 819 20.48 0.37 -32.86
CA LEU A 819 21.00 0.42 -34.23
C LEU A 819 22.04 -0.66 -34.53
N ARG A 820 22.58 -1.36 -33.52
CA ARG A 820 23.52 -2.46 -33.77
C ARG A 820 22.85 -3.56 -34.58
N LYS A 821 23.52 -4.00 -35.65
CA LYS A 821 23.07 -5.01 -36.62
C LYS A 821 21.89 -4.59 -37.50
N VAL A 822 21.36 -3.38 -37.33
CA VAL A 822 20.37 -2.80 -38.24
C VAL A 822 21.05 -2.48 -39.56
N ASP A 823 20.39 -2.78 -40.66
CA ASP A 823 20.84 -2.38 -41.99
C ASP A 823 20.68 -0.86 -42.12
N ILE A 824 21.75 -0.16 -42.51
CA ILE A 824 21.71 1.29 -42.70
C ILE A 824 20.65 1.71 -43.74
N GLY A 825 20.30 0.81 -44.69
CA GLY A 825 19.21 1.02 -45.63
C GLY A 825 17.83 1.17 -44.98
N GLU A 826 17.59 0.58 -43.80
CA GLU A 826 16.34 0.73 -43.05
C GLU A 826 16.19 2.12 -42.44
N LEU A 827 17.30 2.84 -42.24
CA LEU A 827 17.31 4.22 -41.74
C LEU A 827 17.07 5.25 -42.85
N LEU A 828 17.01 4.81 -44.10
CA LEU A 828 16.90 5.67 -45.28
C LEU A 828 15.50 5.57 -45.90
N PRO A 829 14.95 6.69 -46.43
CA PRO A 829 13.68 6.67 -47.12
C PRO A 829 13.77 5.85 -48.42
N GLN A 830 12.67 5.20 -48.80
CA GLN A 830 12.58 4.52 -50.10
C GLN A 830 12.55 5.56 -51.24
N PRO A 831 13.21 5.31 -52.39
CA PRO A 831 13.87 4.06 -52.81
C PRO A 831 15.34 3.91 -52.36
N PHE A 832 15.93 4.90 -51.68
CA PHE A 832 17.35 4.90 -51.33
C PHE A 832 17.76 3.76 -50.40
N GLY A 833 16.87 3.35 -49.50
CA GLY A 833 17.09 2.19 -48.63
C GLY A 833 17.32 0.89 -49.42
N ALA A 834 16.49 0.62 -50.44
CA ALA A 834 16.63 -0.58 -51.28
C ALA A 834 17.91 -0.58 -52.13
N MET A 835 18.40 0.59 -52.54
CA MET A 835 19.60 0.72 -53.37
C MET A 835 20.91 0.65 -52.57
N HIS A 836 20.90 1.02 -51.29
CA HIS A 836 22.12 1.11 -50.47
C HIS A 836 22.86 -0.22 -50.30
N ALA A 837 22.15 -1.36 -50.26
CA ALA A 837 22.78 -2.67 -50.13
C ALA A 837 23.66 -3.04 -51.35
N ALA A 838 23.37 -2.52 -52.54
CA ALA A 838 24.22 -2.69 -53.72
C ALA A 838 25.44 -1.74 -53.67
N TRP A 839 25.20 -0.47 -53.36
CA TRP A 839 26.26 0.56 -53.35
C TRP A 839 27.30 0.37 -52.26
N ILE A 840 26.94 -0.18 -51.10
CA ILE A 840 27.90 -0.49 -50.03
C ILE A 840 28.85 -1.61 -50.47
N ARG A 841 28.35 -2.61 -51.21
CA ARG A 841 29.19 -3.68 -51.76
C ARG A 841 30.18 -3.15 -52.81
N GLU A 842 29.78 -2.17 -53.61
CA GLU A 842 30.63 -1.52 -54.63
C GLU A 842 31.55 -0.42 -54.06
N ALA A 843 31.35 -0.02 -52.79
CA ALA A 843 32.00 1.14 -52.20
C ALA A 843 33.52 0.98 -51.99
N ALA A 844 34.02 -0.25 -51.96
CA ALA A 844 35.45 -0.52 -51.83
C ALA A 844 36.22 -0.46 -53.16
N GLU A 845 35.54 -0.63 -54.30
CA GLU A 845 36.18 -0.95 -55.59
C GLU A 845 36.09 0.17 -56.63
N SER A 846 35.23 1.18 -56.43
CA SER A 846 34.92 2.22 -57.43
C SER A 846 35.28 3.63 -56.97
N LYS A 847 35.77 4.51 -57.87
CA LYS A 847 35.85 5.96 -57.59
C LYS A 847 34.43 6.53 -57.45
N PRO A 848 34.12 7.30 -56.39
CA PRO A 848 32.78 7.82 -56.20
C PRO A 848 32.44 8.87 -57.26
N SER A 849 31.19 8.84 -57.75
CA SER A 849 30.63 9.93 -58.57
C SER A 849 30.73 11.27 -57.82
N PRO A 850 30.94 12.41 -58.51
CA PRO A 850 30.97 13.73 -57.88
C PRO A 850 29.72 14.03 -57.04
N HIS A 851 28.57 13.46 -57.39
CA HIS A 851 27.28 13.66 -56.70
C HIS A 851 26.98 12.58 -55.66
N SER A 852 27.88 11.61 -55.45
CA SER A 852 27.72 10.57 -54.44
C SER A 852 28.08 11.10 -53.06
N CYS A 853 27.37 10.67 -52.02
CA CYS A 853 27.76 10.94 -50.62
C CYS A 853 29.22 10.56 -50.30
N ARG A 854 29.77 9.58 -51.03
CA ARG A 854 31.15 9.10 -50.93
C ARG A 854 32.20 10.10 -51.41
N SER A 855 31.83 11.12 -52.20
CA SER A 855 32.75 12.17 -52.66
C SER A 855 32.95 13.29 -51.63
N GLY A 856 32.27 13.23 -50.48
CA GLY A 856 32.34 14.26 -49.45
C GLY A 856 31.44 15.47 -49.70
N VAL A 857 30.41 15.33 -50.53
CA VAL A 857 29.36 16.35 -50.66
C VAL A 857 28.53 16.47 -49.39
N THR A 858 28.01 17.67 -49.18
CA THR A 858 27.12 18.00 -48.07
C THR A 858 25.76 17.34 -48.27
N MET A 859 25.29 16.69 -47.20
CA MET A 859 24.03 15.95 -47.14
C MET A 859 23.17 16.44 -45.97
N VAL A 860 21.87 16.19 -46.07
CA VAL A 860 20.93 16.41 -44.98
C VAL A 860 20.45 15.04 -44.50
N LEU A 861 20.71 14.71 -43.24
CA LEU A 861 20.32 13.45 -42.61
C LEU A 861 19.25 13.70 -41.55
N GLY A 862 18.16 12.93 -41.57
CA GLY A 862 17.13 12.98 -40.52
C GLY A 862 15.73 12.65 -41.06
N PRO A 863 14.91 11.88 -40.31
CA PRO A 863 13.59 11.43 -40.77
C PRO A 863 12.53 12.55 -40.80
N THR A 864 12.73 13.63 -40.05
CA THR A 864 11.78 14.74 -39.94
C THR A 864 12.48 16.08 -40.12
N PRO A 865 11.80 17.14 -40.58
CA PRO A 865 12.39 18.47 -40.69
C PRO A 865 13.03 18.99 -39.39
N LYS A 866 12.52 18.57 -38.23
CA LYS A 866 13.06 18.93 -36.90
C LYS A 866 14.34 18.18 -36.52
N THR A 867 14.59 17.02 -37.12
CA THR A 867 15.77 16.16 -36.85
C THR A 867 16.77 16.17 -37.99
N GLN A 868 16.54 16.99 -39.03
CA GLN A 868 17.45 17.14 -40.15
C GLN A 868 18.73 17.87 -39.71
N GLN A 869 19.86 17.21 -39.89
CA GLN A 869 21.19 17.78 -39.69
C GLN A 869 21.93 17.83 -41.03
N THR A 870 22.58 18.96 -41.29
CA THR A 870 23.45 19.12 -42.46
C THR A 870 24.86 18.65 -42.10
N VAL A 871 25.36 17.67 -42.83
CA VAL A 871 26.61 16.99 -42.52
C VAL A 871 27.41 16.66 -43.79
N ARG A 872 28.71 16.49 -43.62
CA ARG A 872 29.63 15.95 -44.62
C ARG A 872 30.13 14.59 -44.16
N LEU A 873 30.10 13.63 -45.08
CA LEU A 873 30.53 12.25 -44.83
C LEU A 873 31.94 12.02 -45.38
N SER A 874 32.78 11.34 -44.60
CA SER A 874 34.07 10.82 -45.06
C SER A 874 34.09 9.32 -44.80
N ILE A 875 34.32 8.53 -45.84
CA ILE A 875 34.21 7.06 -45.77
C ILE A 875 35.58 6.47 -46.03
N LYS A 876 36.08 5.69 -45.08
CA LYS A 876 37.30 4.89 -45.19
C LYS A 876 36.93 3.42 -45.12
N SER A 877 37.29 2.66 -46.14
CA SER A 877 37.10 1.19 -46.15
C SER A 877 38.37 0.53 -45.66
N THR A 878 38.24 -0.44 -44.75
CA THR A 878 39.36 -1.20 -44.18
C THR A 878 39.06 -2.69 -44.20
N ASP A 879 40.05 -3.49 -44.60
CA ASP A 879 39.97 -4.96 -44.61
C ASP A 879 40.67 -5.49 -43.35
N GLU A 880 39.91 -5.66 -42.27
CA GLU A 880 40.41 -6.31 -41.05
C GLU A 880 39.75 -7.69 -40.88
N SER A 881 40.55 -8.71 -40.62
CA SER A 881 40.08 -10.07 -40.30
C SER A 881 39.26 -10.79 -41.40
N GLY A 882 39.36 -10.37 -42.66
CA GLY A 882 38.67 -10.99 -43.80
C GLY A 882 37.23 -10.50 -44.04
N GLU A 883 36.74 -9.52 -43.26
CA GLU A 883 35.49 -8.82 -43.54
C GLU A 883 35.75 -7.34 -43.89
N GLN A 884 35.28 -6.89 -45.06
CA GLN A 884 35.26 -5.47 -45.43
C GLN A 884 34.41 -4.67 -44.44
N GLN A 885 35.00 -3.64 -43.85
CA GLN A 885 34.32 -2.69 -42.98
C GLN A 885 34.45 -1.27 -43.55
N HIS A 886 33.41 -0.46 -43.34
CA HIS A 886 33.38 0.94 -43.75
C HIS A 886 33.24 1.83 -42.52
N VAL A 887 34.27 2.64 -42.27
CA VAL A 887 34.28 3.68 -41.24
C VAL A 887 33.76 4.96 -41.88
N VAL A 888 32.55 5.37 -41.48
CA VAL A 888 31.91 6.60 -41.93
C VAL A 888 32.07 7.66 -40.83
N LYS A 889 32.91 8.65 -41.10
CA LYS A 889 33.05 9.86 -40.29
C LYS A 889 32.01 10.88 -40.71
N VAL A 890 31.25 11.37 -39.74
CA VAL A 890 30.25 12.42 -39.91
C VAL A 890 30.83 13.71 -39.34
N SER A 891 30.82 14.75 -40.16
CA SER A 891 31.26 16.09 -39.78
C SER A 891 30.12 17.09 -40.00
N PRO A 892 29.91 18.05 -39.10
CA PRO A 892 28.88 19.07 -39.30
C PRO A 892 29.19 19.93 -40.54
N SER A 893 28.14 20.32 -41.26
CA SER A 893 28.18 21.20 -42.43
C SER A 893 26.99 22.17 -42.37
N THR A 894 26.97 23.23 -43.17
CA THR A 894 25.87 24.19 -43.24
C THR A 894 25.04 24.05 -44.52
N LEU A 895 23.76 24.43 -44.47
CA LEU A 895 22.90 24.44 -45.65
C LEU A 895 23.44 25.38 -46.74
N ALA A 896 24.07 26.49 -46.35
CA ALA A 896 24.69 27.43 -47.28
C ALA A 896 25.84 26.77 -48.05
N GLU A 897 26.75 26.08 -47.36
CA GLU A 897 27.85 25.32 -47.99
C GLU A 897 27.31 24.24 -48.93
N GLY A 898 26.28 23.49 -48.50
CA GLY A 898 25.67 22.47 -49.35
C GLY A 898 24.92 23.02 -50.58
N LEU A 899 24.38 24.23 -50.50
CA LEU A 899 23.79 24.93 -51.65
C LEU A 899 24.87 25.43 -52.60
N ASP A 900 25.97 25.97 -52.10
CA ASP A 900 27.11 26.47 -52.89
C ASP A 900 27.83 25.34 -53.65
N GLU A 901 27.82 24.12 -53.10
CA GLU A 901 28.27 22.91 -53.81
C GLU A 901 27.40 22.54 -55.04
N ARG A 902 26.15 23.04 -55.11
CA ARG A 902 25.13 22.65 -56.12
C ARG A 902 24.68 23.77 -57.04
N ARG A 903 25.10 25.00 -56.78
CA ARG A 903 24.76 26.19 -57.56
C ARG A 903 26.02 26.95 -57.89
N LEU A 904 26.01 27.67 -59.01
CA LEU A 904 27.04 28.66 -59.26
C LEU A 904 26.54 30.04 -58.86
N ARG A 905 27.21 30.66 -57.89
CA ARG A 905 26.92 32.04 -57.52
C ARG A 905 27.72 32.96 -58.42
N LEU A 906 27.05 33.85 -59.14
CA LEU A 906 27.68 34.88 -59.95
C LEU A 906 27.31 36.24 -59.36
N THR A 907 28.30 37.07 -59.13
CA THR A 907 28.09 38.50 -58.85
C THR A 907 28.22 39.24 -60.17
N ILE A 908 27.25 40.09 -60.49
CA ILE A 908 27.24 40.88 -61.72
C ILE A 908 27.26 42.36 -61.40
N ASP A 909 27.80 43.16 -62.31
CA ASP A 909 27.63 44.61 -62.29
C ASP A 909 26.29 45.04 -62.91
N THR A 910 26.01 46.34 -62.91
CA THR A 910 24.79 46.91 -63.48
C THR A 910 24.66 46.74 -65.00
N SER A 911 25.76 46.42 -65.71
CA SER A 911 25.75 46.11 -67.14
C SER A 911 25.51 44.63 -67.44
N GLY A 912 25.44 43.78 -66.42
CA GLY A 912 25.24 42.33 -66.55
C GLY A 912 26.54 41.55 -66.78
N THR A 913 27.71 42.16 -66.54
CA THR A 913 29.02 41.48 -66.63
C THR A 913 29.34 40.78 -65.32
N VAL A 914 29.82 39.54 -65.37
CA VAL A 914 30.20 38.76 -64.19
C VAL A 914 31.50 39.29 -63.58
N THR A 915 31.44 39.80 -62.34
CA THR A 915 32.56 40.40 -61.59
C THR A 915 33.18 39.45 -60.56
N ASP A 916 32.40 38.51 -60.03
CA ASP A 916 32.88 37.51 -59.07
C ASP A 916 32.12 36.18 -59.25
N VAL A 917 32.80 35.08 -58.95
CA VAL A 917 32.30 33.72 -59.15
C VAL A 917 32.52 32.90 -57.88
N GLY A 918 31.44 32.35 -57.33
CA GLY A 918 31.46 31.51 -56.13
C GLY A 918 32.20 30.19 -56.30
N GLN A 919 32.56 29.57 -55.17
CA GLN A 919 33.27 28.29 -55.15
C GLN A 919 32.30 27.13 -55.45
N SER A 920 32.24 26.71 -56.72
CA SER A 920 31.45 25.54 -57.14
C SER A 920 32.35 24.48 -57.80
N PRO A 921 32.05 23.18 -57.63
CA PRO A 921 32.84 22.11 -58.25
C PRO A 921 32.80 22.18 -59.79
N ASN A 922 33.95 22.07 -60.45
CA ASN A 922 34.06 22.01 -61.93
C ASN A 922 33.19 20.91 -62.55
N SER A 923 32.98 19.82 -61.81
CA SER A 923 32.19 18.67 -62.24
C SER A 923 30.72 18.98 -62.48
N LEU A 924 30.18 20.08 -61.93
CA LEU A 924 28.75 20.39 -62.01
C LEU A 924 28.37 21.07 -63.33
N PHE A 925 29.28 21.86 -63.91
CA PHE A 925 29.05 22.62 -65.12
C PHE A 925 29.89 22.15 -66.31
N GLY A 926 30.83 21.23 -66.10
CA GLY A 926 31.73 20.72 -67.14
C GLY A 926 32.85 21.69 -67.52
N PHE A 927 32.94 22.86 -66.88
CA PHE A 927 34.00 23.85 -67.07
C PHE A 927 34.41 24.46 -65.72
N LYS A 928 35.58 25.13 -65.69
CA LYS A 928 36.04 25.87 -64.50
C LYS A 928 35.22 27.15 -64.34
N PRO A 929 34.50 27.36 -63.22
CA PRO A 929 33.64 28.53 -63.07
C PRO A 929 34.35 29.89 -63.23
N SER A 930 35.65 29.96 -62.90
CA SER A 930 36.49 31.13 -63.13
C SER A 930 36.53 31.59 -64.59
N ALA A 931 36.19 30.72 -65.56
CA ALA A 931 36.12 31.07 -66.98
C ALA A 931 34.96 32.02 -67.33
N LEU A 932 34.01 32.24 -66.40
CA LEU A 932 32.89 33.16 -66.58
C LEU A 932 33.22 34.60 -66.14
N LEU A 933 34.33 34.83 -65.45
CA LEU A 933 34.75 36.17 -65.04
C LEU A 933 34.93 37.07 -66.28
N GLY A 934 34.29 38.23 -66.28
CA GLY A 934 34.33 39.20 -67.38
C GLY A 934 33.42 38.89 -68.56
N ARG A 935 32.63 37.80 -68.54
CA ARG A 935 31.62 37.52 -69.57
C ARG A 935 30.29 38.18 -69.24
N SER A 936 29.49 38.47 -70.27
CA SER A 936 28.10 38.89 -70.09
C SER A 936 27.26 37.71 -69.62
N LEU A 937 26.35 37.95 -68.67
CA LEU A 937 25.41 36.95 -68.18
C LEU A 937 24.53 36.40 -69.31
N ALA A 938 24.24 37.21 -70.33
CA ALA A 938 23.44 36.80 -71.49
C ALA A 938 24.13 35.71 -72.34
N ASP A 939 25.47 35.69 -72.37
CA ASP A 939 26.25 34.69 -73.11
C ASP A 939 26.32 33.35 -72.37
N CYS A 940 26.00 33.35 -71.08
CA CYS A 940 26.20 32.20 -70.19
C CYS A 940 24.87 31.55 -69.76
N VAL A 941 23.73 32.18 -70.04
CA VAL A 941 22.39 31.73 -69.59
C VAL A 941 21.42 31.69 -70.77
N ASP A 942 21.06 30.48 -71.21
CA ASP A 942 20.24 30.23 -72.42
C ASP A 942 18.91 31.00 -72.46
N VAL A 943 18.24 31.18 -71.31
CA VAL A 943 16.96 31.91 -71.23
C VAL A 943 17.15 33.39 -71.53
N LEU A 944 18.28 33.97 -71.09
CA LEU A 944 18.65 35.34 -71.41
C LEU A 944 19.19 35.44 -72.84
N HIS A 945 19.72 34.35 -73.39
CA HIS A 945 20.17 34.27 -74.76
C HIS A 945 19.00 34.43 -75.77
N ALA A 946 17.82 33.89 -75.44
CA ALA A 946 16.59 34.08 -76.22
C ALA A 946 16.02 35.51 -76.09
N ALA A 947 16.03 36.07 -74.87
CA ALA A 947 15.62 37.46 -74.62
C ALA A 947 16.55 38.46 -75.33
N ALA A 948 17.87 38.21 -75.34
CA ALA A 948 18.86 38.99 -76.06
C ALA A 948 18.63 38.96 -77.58
N ARG A 949 18.22 37.82 -78.15
CA ARG A 949 17.79 37.76 -79.56
C ARG A 949 16.55 38.60 -79.82
N SER A 950 15.54 38.56 -78.95
CA SER A 950 14.32 39.38 -79.10
C SER A 950 14.58 40.89 -78.93
N ALA A 951 15.50 41.27 -78.04
CA ALA A 951 15.94 42.65 -77.87
C ALA A 951 16.79 43.12 -79.07
N SER A 952 17.66 42.26 -79.63
CA SER A 952 18.42 42.58 -80.85
C SER A 952 17.52 42.66 -82.09
N ALA A 953 16.45 41.87 -82.15
CA ALA A 953 15.45 41.91 -83.22
C ALA A 953 14.58 43.18 -83.14
N ALA A 954 14.30 43.68 -81.93
CA ALA A 954 13.64 44.98 -81.73
C ALA A 954 14.56 46.19 -81.99
N ALA A 955 15.89 45.99 -81.91
CA ALA A 955 16.90 47.04 -82.13
C ALA A 955 17.46 47.10 -83.58
N GLY A 956 16.97 46.26 -84.51
CA GLY A 956 17.28 46.39 -85.94
C GLY A 956 18.74 46.10 -86.32
N LEU A 957 19.41 45.17 -85.65
CA LEU A 957 20.76 44.72 -86.04
C LEU A 957 20.72 43.26 -86.53
N ALA A 958 21.19 43.04 -87.75
CA ALA A 958 21.15 41.75 -88.46
C ALA A 958 22.04 40.67 -87.79
N PRO A 959 21.68 39.37 -87.89
CA PRO A 959 22.47 38.31 -87.29
C PRO A 959 23.65 37.91 -88.21
N GLY A 960 24.87 38.19 -87.75
CA GLY A 960 26.11 37.59 -88.25
C GLY A 960 26.37 36.22 -87.61
N SER A 961 26.76 35.28 -88.45
CA SER A 961 27.10 33.88 -88.18
C SER A 961 28.20 33.63 -87.14
N THR A 962 28.06 32.59 -86.30
CA THR A 962 28.89 31.34 -86.25
C THR A 962 28.73 30.64 -84.90
N GLY A 963 28.57 29.30 -84.91
CA GLY A 963 28.82 28.42 -83.75
C GLY A 963 30.27 27.91 -83.74
N PRO A 964 30.65 26.89 -82.96
CA PRO A 964 29.88 26.07 -82.01
C PRO A 964 30.06 26.47 -80.53
#